data_AF-A0A317PM18-F1
#
_entry.id   AF-A0A317PM18-F1
#
_cell.length_a   1.000
_cell.length_b   1.000
_cell.length_c   1.000
_cell.angle_alpha   90.00
_cell.angle_beta   90.00
_cell.angle_gamma   90.00
#
_symmetry.space_group_name_H-M   'P 1'
#
loop_
_entity.id
_entity.type
_entity.pdbx_description
1 polymer ?
#
loop_
_entity_poly.entity_id
_entity_poly.type
_entity_poly.pdbx_seq_one_letter_code
_entity_poly.pdbx_strand_id
1 'polypeptide(L)'
;MYSSLDELYELQHHLHCLLKEKNYRALSLFFHSVRQAQYTQLPAGRLALISSLAFLFPQNQLARDDVHAQLLAWHFACPEDATPCLLLAESWFAIASETLRTGASVAPGGQPVPRVVVANTAGFSWAVQAIASGSYCPTVFMLLMNAAGYLGTPAGAKNGLWPVTFPAHQFGEDALAFARQYGALPLDKGPVSLSLRLPTYSETRFPALYWFNRTMECDPANIAAREQWVRLLSPLHYGDARYQAVNHFLSSEHCQNLALPVRNQLWRAKIYDKINNPVLWPLPGKTYRIRRLDARFRQLLSLPLHPEAQASGYLAYARFCEHFLFNRYGREWRLTSWFTGQIYQCVAALAAIDAPAFWLTYSDHVFSLLALVLGNATAPQPDRQQVLAKLVALTRARGSSVLDALLALLAATPEGICGLKQALSASQLLALQARIQHANAAALWQACNNLAALGYGKALGRILLLAAQQGGRQAALFLADAQSGANPRALSAMAMQENELQAQHVFTKAGEQGDAHAWFLHSRLLERQLLRESRPLEVTRLAEARETLLYQSQQAGHALARYDLACTLALSDFPEKVQQGLEQLCPAILLSGNISGDYRAYIAYLFAFCALHGRGMAKNLWLVDFWIQRAWLWSLSPRYLQFRDDVVSRYPLYVLYRRRVKKHQLSVPEWQKRLIRQLGFDTGCVEVLA
;
A
#
# COMPACT_ATOMS: atom_id res chain seq x y z
N MET A 1 -24.17 -6.37 20.62
CA MET A 1 -24.24 -5.35 19.54
C MET A 1 -22.96 -5.41 18.74
N TYR A 2 -23.04 -5.44 17.42
CA TYR A 2 -21.93 -5.53 16.46
C TYR A 2 -21.20 -6.88 16.50
N SER A 3 -21.98 -7.96 16.52
CA SER A 3 -21.50 -9.36 16.54
C SER A 3 -21.35 -10.02 15.19
N SER A 4 -22.12 -9.59 14.20
CA SER A 4 -22.15 -10.17 12.87
C SER A 4 -21.61 -9.22 11.82
N LEU A 5 -21.28 -9.76 10.64
CA LEU A 5 -20.87 -8.95 9.49
C LEU A 5 -22.03 -8.07 8.98
N ASP A 6 -23.27 -8.56 9.02
CA ASP A 6 -24.46 -7.79 8.64
C ASP A 6 -24.63 -6.55 9.53
N GLU A 7 -24.50 -6.69 10.85
CA GLU A 7 -24.58 -5.55 11.79
C GLU A 7 -23.47 -4.51 11.53
N LEU A 8 -22.27 -4.95 11.14
CA LEU A 8 -21.17 -4.05 10.81
C LEU A 8 -21.42 -3.29 9.50
N TYR A 9 -21.99 -3.93 8.48
CA TYR A 9 -22.38 -3.26 7.24
C TYR A 9 -23.48 -2.22 7.47
N GLU A 10 -24.50 -2.56 8.25
CA GLU A 10 -25.59 -1.64 8.60
C GLU A 10 -25.05 -0.44 9.40
N LEU A 11 -24.18 -0.70 10.38
CA LEU A 11 -23.54 0.36 11.14
C LEU A 11 -22.71 1.28 10.24
N GLN A 12 -21.83 0.72 9.40
CA GLN A 12 -20.99 1.51 8.51
C GLN A 12 -21.84 2.38 7.57
N HIS A 13 -22.92 1.82 7.01
CA HIS A 13 -23.85 2.54 6.16
C HIS A 13 -24.52 3.70 6.91
N HIS A 14 -25.02 3.44 8.13
CA HIS A 14 -25.66 4.45 8.96
C HIS A 14 -24.72 5.63 9.29
N LEU A 15 -23.49 5.35 9.73
CA LEU A 15 -22.50 6.41 10.01
C LEU A 15 -22.15 7.22 8.76
N HIS A 16 -22.07 6.57 7.60
CA HIS A 16 -21.81 7.25 6.34
C HIS A 16 -22.98 8.17 5.93
N CYS A 17 -24.23 7.77 6.17
CA CYS A 17 -25.40 8.63 5.96
C CYS A 17 -25.32 9.89 6.85
N LEU A 18 -25.05 9.72 8.15
CA LEU A 18 -24.90 10.86 9.06
C LEU A 18 -23.78 11.82 8.63
N LEU A 19 -22.67 11.27 8.13
CA LEU A 19 -21.56 12.06 7.60
C LEU A 19 -21.96 12.87 6.37
N LYS A 20 -22.67 12.25 5.41
CA LYS A 20 -23.19 12.93 4.21
C LYS A 20 -24.17 14.04 4.54
N GLU A 21 -25.01 13.83 5.56
CA GLU A 21 -25.96 14.81 6.09
C GLU A 21 -25.28 15.90 6.94
N LYS A 22 -23.96 15.81 7.17
CA LYS A 22 -23.20 16.68 8.09
C LYS A 22 -23.79 16.71 9.51
N ASN A 23 -24.42 15.61 9.93
CA ASN A 23 -24.99 15.46 11.26
C ASN A 23 -23.91 15.07 12.28
N TYR A 24 -22.94 15.99 12.46
CA TYR A 24 -21.75 15.78 13.27
C TYR A 24 -22.06 15.54 14.74
N ARG A 25 -23.15 16.12 15.28
CA ARG A 25 -23.57 15.89 16.67
C ARG A 25 -23.99 14.44 16.90
N ALA A 26 -24.77 13.86 15.98
CA ALA A 26 -25.17 12.46 16.09
C ALA A 26 -23.95 11.51 15.97
N LEU A 27 -23.01 11.81 15.08
CA LEU A 27 -21.74 11.10 14.98
C LEU A 27 -20.94 11.16 16.29
N SER A 28 -20.77 12.36 16.86
CA SER A 28 -20.05 12.53 18.12
C SER A 28 -20.70 11.77 19.28
N LEU A 29 -22.03 11.77 19.38
CA LEU A 29 -22.76 10.99 20.38
C LEU A 29 -22.53 9.49 20.20
N PHE A 30 -22.59 9.00 18.97
CA PHE A 30 -22.31 7.60 18.65
C PHE A 30 -20.90 7.20 19.10
N PHE A 31 -19.86 7.90 18.65
CA PHE A 31 -18.49 7.54 18.97
C PHE A 31 -18.15 7.74 20.44
N HIS A 32 -18.77 8.72 21.12
CA HIS A 32 -18.69 8.85 22.57
C HIS A 32 -19.28 7.63 23.28
N SER A 33 -20.45 7.14 22.85
CA SER A 33 -21.06 5.94 23.42
C SER A 33 -20.21 4.68 23.18
N VAL A 34 -19.59 4.54 22.00
CA VAL A 34 -18.67 3.43 21.71
C VAL A 34 -17.45 3.46 22.63
N ARG A 35 -16.87 4.65 22.88
CA ARG A 35 -15.76 4.83 23.83
C ARG A 35 -16.16 4.54 25.28
N GLN A 36 -17.38 4.88 25.69
CA GLN A 36 -17.87 4.55 27.04
C GLN A 36 -18.18 3.04 27.19
N ALA A 37 -18.71 2.40 26.14
CA ALA A 37 -19.00 0.96 26.12
C ALA A 37 -17.74 0.07 26.14
N GLN A 38 -16.56 0.67 25.93
CA GLN A 38 -15.25 0.04 26.03
C GLN A 38 -15.03 -0.72 27.36
N TYR A 39 -15.75 -0.34 28.42
CA TYR A 39 -15.54 -0.88 29.76
C TYR A 39 -16.44 -2.07 30.12
N THR A 40 -17.40 -2.49 29.28
CA THR A 40 -18.35 -3.55 29.70
C THR A 40 -18.77 -4.59 28.65
N GLN A 41 -18.75 -4.35 27.32
CA GLN A 41 -19.49 -5.24 26.39
C GLN A 41 -18.89 -5.54 25.00
N LEU A 42 -17.86 -4.84 24.52
CA LEU A 42 -17.29 -5.06 23.18
C LEU A 42 -15.88 -5.68 23.23
N PRO A 43 -15.58 -6.73 22.44
CA PRO A 43 -14.21 -7.23 22.29
C PRO A 43 -13.27 -6.13 21.77
N ALA A 44 -12.10 -5.97 22.39
CA ALA A 44 -11.16 -4.87 22.13
C ALA A 44 -10.79 -4.67 20.65
N GLY A 45 -10.79 -5.73 19.83
CA GLY A 45 -10.50 -5.65 18.40
C GLY A 45 -11.59 -4.97 17.55
N ARG A 46 -12.85 -4.97 17.99
CA ARG A 46 -13.98 -4.37 17.24
C ARG A 46 -14.09 -2.87 17.45
N LEU A 47 -13.74 -2.40 18.64
CA LEU A 47 -13.72 -0.97 18.96
C LEU A 47 -12.70 -0.24 18.09
N ALA A 48 -11.49 -0.80 17.97
CA ALA A 48 -10.43 -0.26 17.12
C ALA A 48 -10.87 -0.17 15.65
N LEU A 49 -11.59 -1.18 15.15
CA LEU A 49 -12.15 -1.16 13.79
C LEU A 49 -13.18 -0.03 13.62
N ILE A 50 -14.22 0.01 14.46
CA ILE A 50 -15.31 1.00 14.34
C ILE A 50 -14.77 2.43 14.43
N SER A 51 -13.76 2.64 15.29
CA SER A 51 -13.14 3.95 15.52
C SER A 51 -12.06 4.33 14.51
N SER A 52 -11.81 3.49 13.49
CA SER A 52 -10.77 3.74 12.50
C SER A 52 -11.24 4.60 11.34
N LEU A 53 -10.31 5.32 10.74
CA LEU A 53 -10.54 6.11 9.53
C LEU A 53 -11.06 5.23 8.39
N ALA A 54 -10.48 4.04 8.23
CA ALA A 54 -10.84 3.11 7.16
C ALA A 54 -12.29 2.58 7.27
N PHE A 55 -12.85 2.52 8.48
CA PHE A 55 -14.24 2.11 8.68
C PHE A 55 -15.22 3.21 8.27
N LEU A 56 -14.98 4.46 8.69
CA LEU A 56 -15.87 5.59 8.37
C LEU A 56 -15.69 6.10 6.93
N PHE A 57 -14.45 6.05 6.43
CA PHE A 57 -14.04 6.46 5.10
C PHE A 57 -13.37 5.28 4.37
N PRO A 58 -14.17 4.35 3.80
CA PRO A 58 -13.61 3.27 3.00
C PRO A 58 -12.75 3.85 1.87
N GLN A 59 -11.57 3.27 1.65
CA GLN A 59 -10.48 3.80 0.80
C GLN A 59 -10.84 4.13 -0.66
N ASN A 60 -12.08 3.88 -1.09
CA ASN A 60 -12.57 3.99 -2.46
C ASN A 60 -13.73 4.99 -2.64
N GLN A 61 -14.08 5.81 -1.63
CA GLN A 61 -15.28 6.65 -1.70
C GLN A 61 -15.04 8.17 -1.80
N LEU A 62 -13.88 8.68 -1.38
CA LEU A 62 -13.59 10.13 -1.35
C LEU A 62 -12.11 10.40 -1.64
N ALA A 63 -11.80 11.52 -2.30
CA ALA A 63 -10.41 11.98 -2.39
C ALA A 63 -9.90 12.31 -0.98
N ARG A 64 -8.60 12.10 -0.70
CA ARG A 64 -8.04 12.31 0.65
C ARG A 64 -8.27 13.74 1.17
N ASP A 65 -8.27 14.73 0.28
CA ASP A 65 -8.53 16.14 0.63
C ASP A 65 -9.98 16.35 1.09
N ASP A 66 -10.94 15.62 0.50
CA ASP A 66 -12.35 15.65 0.92
C ASP A 66 -12.53 15.04 2.32
N VAL A 67 -11.74 14.02 2.66
CA VAL A 67 -11.73 13.41 3.99
C VAL A 67 -11.22 14.41 5.02
N HIS A 68 -10.08 15.04 4.78
CA HIS A 68 -9.51 16.05 5.67
C HIS A 68 -10.45 17.26 5.86
N ALA A 69 -11.08 17.74 4.78
CA ALA A 69 -12.05 18.82 4.85
C ALA A 69 -13.28 18.47 5.71
N GLN A 70 -13.82 17.25 5.56
CA GLN A 70 -14.94 16.78 6.38
C GLN A 70 -14.57 16.62 7.85
N LEU A 71 -13.40 16.05 8.15
CA LEU A 71 -12.90 15.90 9.52
C LEU A 71 -12.67 17.25 10.20
N LEU A 72 -12.14 18.25 9.48
CA LEU A 72 -12.03 19.62 9.99
C LEU A 72 -13.40 20.24 10.23
N ALA A 73 -14.34 20.12 9.29
CA ALA A 73 -15.70 20.65 9.46
C ALA A 73 -16.40 20.02 10.67
N TRP A 74 -16.19 18.72 10.91
CA TRP A 74 -16.66 18.04 12.12
C TRP A 74 -15.99 18.61 13.37
N HIS A 75 -14.66 18.71 13.39
CA HIS A 75 -13.92 19.29 14.53
C HIS A 75 -14.42 20.70 14.88
N PHE A 76 -14.64 21.56 13.89
CA PHE A 76 -15.16 22.91 14.12
C PHE A 76 -16.61 22.92 14.62
N ALA A 77 -17.45 22.00 14.17
CA ALA A 77 -18.83 21.89 14.61
C ALA A 77 -18.97 21.28 16.02
N CYS A 78 -18.03 20.42 16.41
CA CYS A 78 -18.03 19.67 17.68
C CYS A 78 -16.60 19.65 18.29
N PRO A 79 -16.09 20.78 18.80
CA PRO A 79 -14.69 20.90 19.25
C PRO A 79 -14.33 20.04 20.47
N GLU A 80 -15.34 19.68 21.27
CA GLU A 80 -15.19 18.78 22.43
C GLU A 80 -15.08 17.31 22.03
N ASP A 81 -15.38 16.94 20.77
CA ASP A 81 -15.26 15.55 20.33
C ASP A 81 -13.83 15.22 19.90
N ALA A 82 -13.24 14.21 20.55
CA ALA A 82 -11.92 13.70 20.20
C ALA A 82 -11.88 12.89 18.90
N THR A 83 -13.02 12.40 18.39
CA THR A 83 -13.07 11.54 17.20
C THR A 83 -12.42 12.18 15.96
N PRO A 84 -12.80 13.40 15.52
CA PRO A 84 -12.19 13.99 14.34
C PRO A 84 -10.67 14.19 14.49
N CYS A 85 -10.20 14.58 15.68
CA CYS A 85 -8.77 14.71 15.97
C CYS A 85 -8.04 13.37 15.89
N LEU A 86 -8.64 12.29 16.42
CA LEU A 86 -8.10 10.93 16.32
C LEU A 86 -7.95 10.47 14.87
N LEU A 87 -8.99 10.67 14.06
CA LEU A 87 -9.01 10.29 12.65
C LEU A 87 -8.02 11.11 11.80
N LEU A 88 -7.86 12.40 12.12
CA LEU A 88 -6.83 13.26 11.51
C LEU A 88 -5.42 12.76 11.87
N ALA A 89 -5.18 12.36 13.11
CA ALA A 89 -3.90 11.79 13.53
C ALA A 89 -3.58 10.49 12.79
N GLU A 90 -4.56 9.57 12.68
CA GLU A 90 -4.42 8.32 11.93
C GLU A 90 -4.04 8.60 10.46
N SER A 91 -4.73 9.54 9.81
CA SER A 91 -4.43 9.93 8.42
C SER A 91 -3.01 10.47 8.26
N TRP A 92 -2.60 11.40 9.13
CA TRP A 92 -1.25 11.99 9.07
C TRP A 92 -0.13 10.97 9.33
N PHE A 93 -0.34 10.01 10.25
CA PHE A 93 0.60 8.91 10.44
C PHE A 93 0.66 7.96 9.24
N ALA A 94 -0.46 7.73 8.56
CA ALA A 94 -0.48 6.99 7.31
C ALA A 94 0.33 7.71 6.21
N ILE A 95 0.18 9.02 6.06
CA ILE A 95 0.97 9.86 5.13
C ILE A 95 2.46 9.77 5.45
N ALA A 96 2.84 9.89 6.72
CA ALA A 96 4.23 9.78 7.16
C ALA A 96 4.81 8.39 6.86
N SER A 97 4.04 7.33 7.13
CA SER A 97 4.44 5.94 6.87
C SER A 97 4.57 5.64 5.37
N GLU A 98 3.64 6.15 4.55
CA GLU A 98 3.71 6.06 3.09
C GLU A 98 4.94 6.77 2.57
N THR A 99 5.21 7.99 3.06
CA THR A 99 6.40 8.78 2.74
C THR A 99 7.69 8.07 3.17
N LEU A 100 7.69 7.35 4.29
CA LEU A 100 8.86 6.58 4.76
C LEU A 100 9.08 5.32 3.92
N ARG A 101 8.02 4.56 3.62
CA ARG A 101 8.09 3.38 2.73
C ARG A 101 8.55 3.76 1.32
N THR A 102 8.20 4.98 0.92
CA THR A 102 8.54 5.53 -0.38
C THR A 102 9.82 6.37 -0.36
N GLY A 103 10.38 6.70 0.80
CA GLY A 103 11.77 7.09 1.00
C GLY A 103 12.64 5.86 1.23
N ALA A 104 13.96 6.00 1.17
CA ALA A 104 14.84 4.92 1.58
C ALA A 104 14.51 4.49 3.01
N SER A 105 14.44 3.18 3.26
CA SER A 105 14.49 2.58 4.59
C SER A 105 15.62 3.24 5.37
N VAL A 106 15.28 4.14 6.30
CA VAL A 106 16.25 4.69 7.23
C VAL A 106 16.57 3.55 8.19
N ALA A 107 17.73 2.93 8.01
CA ALA A 107 18.29 2.06 9.03
C ALA A 107 18.30 2.83 10.37
N PRO A 108 18.16 2.17 11.51
CA PRO A 108 18.25 2.82 12.82
C PRO A 108 19.50 3.73 12.87
N GLY A 109 19.29 5.05 13.03
CA GLY A 109 20.38 6.05 13.11
C GLY A 109 20.60 6.95 11.90
N GLY A 110 19.88 6.78 10.78
CA GLY A 110 19.95 7.75 9.66
C GLY A 110 19.18 9.05 9.94
N GLN A 111 19.52 10.14 9.23
CA GLN A 111 18.80 11.41 9.36
C GLN A 111 17.34 11.25 8.87
N PRO A 112 16.35 11.72 9.63
CA PRO A 112 14.95 11.53 9.26
C PRO A 112 14.58 12.41 8.07
N VAL A 113 13.85 11.82 7.11
CA VAL A 113 13.38 12.52 5.90
C VAL A 113 12.47 13.68 6.30
N PRO A 114 12.75 14.95 5.94
CA PRO A 114 12.00 16.13 6.41
C PRO A 114 10.48 16.04 6.19
N ARG A 115 10.03 15.45 5.08
CA ARG A 115 8.61 15.20 4.78
C ARG A 115 7.95 14.20 5.75
N VAL A 116 8.69 13.18 6.18
CA VAL A 116 8.23 12.25 7.22
C VAL A 116 8.14 12.98 8.56
N VAL A 117 9.11 13.84 8.89
CA VAL A 117 9.12 14.59 10.15
C VAL A 117 7.92 15.54 10.25
N VAL A 118 7.63 16.33 9.20
CA VAL A 118 6.50 17.28 9.23
C VAL A 118 5.15 16.55 9.32
N ALA A 119 4.96 15.46 8.56
CA ALA A 119 3.72 14.66 8.62
C ALA A 119 3.55 13.96 9.97
N ASN A 120 4.63 13.38 10.51
CA ASN A 120 4.61 12.76 11.83
C ASN A 120 4.29 13.80 12.91
N THR A 121 4.88 15.01 12.82
CA THR A 121 4.61 16.10 13.77
C THR A 121 3.14 16.54 13.71
N ALA A 122 2.56 16.67 12.51
CA ALA A 122 1.14 16.97 12.35
C ALA A 122 0.25 15.88 12.98
N GLY A 123 0.58 14.61 12.80
CA GLY A 123 -0.12 13.48 13.42
C GLY A 123 -0.04 13.50 14.95
N PHE A 124 1.14 13.75 15.52
CA PHE A 124 1.32 13.91 16.97
C PHE A 124 0.50 15.08 17.53
N SER A 125 0.45 16.20 16.81
CA SER A 125 -0.35 17.37 17.21
C SER A 125 -1.85 17.07 17.28
N TRP A 126 -2.41 16.41 16.26
CA TRP A 126 -3.81 15.99 16.28
C TRP A 126 -4.11 14.95 17.35
N ALA A 127 -3.21 13.98 17.56
CA ALA A 127 -3.36 12.97 18.60
C ALA A 127 -3.40 13.60 20.01
N VAL A 128 -2.58 14.61 20.26
CA VAL A 128 -2.58 15.32 21.55
C VAL A 128 -3.86 16.12 21.75
N GLN A 129 -4.38 16.77 20.70
CA GLN A 129 -5.70 17.41 20.78
C GLN A 129 -6.81 16.39 21.07
N ALA A 130 -6.74 15.19 20.48
CA ALA A 130 -7.69 14.11 20.78
C ALA A 130 -7.63 13.68 22.26
N ILE A 131 -6.44 13.62 22.87
CA ILE A 131 -6.29 13.31 24.30
C ILE A 131 -6.91 14.42 25.16
N ALA A 132 -6.67 15.68 24.80
CA ALA A 132 -7.17 16.84 25.54
C ALA A 132 -8.70 16.96 25.52
N SER A 133 -9.33 16.73 24.36
CA SER A 133 -10.79 16.79 24.23
C SER A 133 -11.50 15.53 24.75
N GLY A 134 -10.84 14.37 24.72
CA GLY A 134 -11.52 13.06 24.84
C GLY A 134 -11.39 12.34 26.18
N SER A 135 -10.46 12.74 27.04
CA SER A 135 -9.95 11.90 28.15
C SER A 135 -9.39 10.54 27.65
N TYR A 136 -8.60 9.87 28.50
CA TYR A 136 -7.81 8.64 28.23
C TYR A 136 -8.43 7.66 27.22
N CYS A 137 -7.90 7.63 25.99
CA CYS A 137 -8.33 6.70 24.94
C CYS A 137 -7.13 5.85 24.48
N PRO A 138 -7.11 4.53 24.77
CA PRO A 138 -5.99 3.66 24.44
C PRO A 138 -5.72 3.55 22.94
N THR A 139 -6.72 3.78 22.08
CA THR A 139 -6.52 3.85 20.63
C THR A 139 -5.54 4.97 20.25
N VAL A 140 -5.63 6.14 20.89
CA VAL A 140 -4.70 7.25 20.62
C VAL A 140 -3.29 6.91 21.11
N PHE A 141 -3.18 6.30 22.29
CA PHE A 141 -1.89 5.86 22.83
C PHE A 141 -1.24 4.78 21.95
N MET A 142 -2.01 3.84 21.38
CA MET A 142 -1.48 2.88 20.41
C MET A 142 -0.97 3.55 19.14
N LEU A 143 -1.69 4.55 18.60
CA LEU A 143 -1.23 5.30 17.43
C LEU A 143 0.09 6.02 17.73
N LEU A 144 0.19 6.67 18.90
CA LEU A 144 1.40 7.36 19.34
C LEU A 144 2.56 6.39 19.61
N MET A 145 2.29 5.20 20.16
CA MET A 145 3.27 4.13 20.32
C MET A 145 3.86 3.70 18.97
N ASN A 146 2.99 3.52 17.97
CA ASN A 146 3.42 3.14 16.61
C ASN A 146 4.20 4.25 15.92
N ALA A 147 3.72 5.49 16.00
CA ALA A 147 4.39 6.64 15.43
C ALA A 147 5.76 6.85 16.07
N ALA A 148 5.84 6.86 17.41
CA ALA A 148 7.10 6.98 18.14
C ALA A 148 8.09 5.85 17.80
N GLY A 149 7.58 4.63 17.66
CA GLY A 149 8.38 3.43 17.38
C GLY A 149 8.83 3.29 15.92
N TYR A 150 8.07 3.76 14.92
CA TYR A 150 8.45 3.56 13.51
C TYR A 150 8.84 4.83 12.77
N LEU A 151 8.26 5.97 13.16
CA LEU A 151 8.48 7.27 12.51
C LEU A 151 9.39 8.18 13.35
N GLY A 152 9.69 7.77 14.58
CA GLY A 152 10.43 8.55 15.55
C GLY A 152 9.53 9.52 16.33
N THR A 153 10.11 10.14 17.35
CA THR A 153 9.42 11.12 18.20
C THR A 153 9.85 12.54 17.81
N PRO A 154 8.92 13.48 17.55
CA PRO A 154 9.24 14.87 17.27
C PRO A 154 10.11 15.52 18.36
N ALA A 155 10.94 16.51 18.02
CA ALA A 155 11.87 17.11 18.98
C ALA A 155 11.16 17.71 20.22
N GLY A 156 10.03 18.38 20.05
CA GLY A 156 9.21 18.91 21.14
C GLY A 156 8.57 17.84 22.04
N ALA A 157 8.57 16.57 21.60
CA ALA A 157 8.00 15.44 22.31
C ALA A 157 9.04 14.63 23.13
N LYS A 158 10.34 14.85 22.92
CA LYS A 158 11.41 14.03 23.52
C LYS A 158 11.67 14.30 25.01
N ASN A 159 11.25 15.45 25.54
CA ASN A 159 11.63 15.90 26.88
C ASN A 159 10.49 15.78 27.92
N GLY A 160 9.39 15.10 27.62
CA GLY A 160 8.30 14.86 28.58
C GLY A 160 7.50 16.11 29.00
N LEU A 161 7.90 17.29 28.55
CA LEU A 161 7.17 18.54 28.66
C LEU A 161 6.45 18.73 27.32
N TRP A 162 5.14 18.55 27.28
CA TRP A 162 4.36 18.57 26.03
C TRP A 162 3.51 19.85 25.89
N PRO A 163 4.08 21.01 25.51
CA PRO A 163 3.32 22.07 24.88
C PRO A 163 3.17 21.73 23.40
N VAL A 164 2.04 21.16 23.00
CA VAL A 164 1.86 20.70 21.61
C VAL A 164 1.28 21.79 20.74
N THR A 165 2.15 22.65 20.24
CA THR A 165 1.90 23.40 19.00
C THR A 165 2.52 22.66 17.83
N PHE A 166 1.95 22.82 16.64
CA PHE A 166 2.62 22.42 15.40
C PHE A 166 3.60 23.54 15.02
N PRO A 167 4.93 23.35 15.18
CA PRO A 167 5.88 24.44 15.08
C PRO A 167 6.24 24.69 13.61
N ALA A 168 5.33 25.30 12.85
CA ALA A 168 5.51 25.50 11.41
C ALA A 168 6.85 26.17 11.06
N HIS A 169 7.32 27.10 11.90
CA HIS A 169 8.59 27.82 11.76
C HIS A 169 9.86 26.94 11.81
N GLN A 170 9.77 25.69 12.28
CA GLN A 170 10.91 24.76 12.36
C GLN A 170 11.12 23.95 11.08
N PHE A 171 10.21 24.03 10.12
CA PHE A 171 10.25 23.28 8.87
C PHE A 171 10.64 24.19 7.70
N GLY A 172 11.48 23.69 6.79
CA GLY A 172 11.77 24.38 5.54
C GLY A 172 10.57 24.40 4.59
N GLU A 173 10.57 25.32 3.62
CA GLU A 173 9.45 25.53 2.68
C GLU A 173 9.04 24.27 1.92
N ASP A 174 10.00 23.41 1.51
CA ASP A 174 9.68 22.16 0.81
C ASP A 174 8.81 21.20 1.66
N ALA A 175 9.07 21.12 2.96
CA ALA A 175 8.32 20.27 3.88
C ALA A 175 6.94 20.86 4.17
N LEU A 176 6.85 22.19 4.31
CA LEU A 176 5.57 22.89 4.49
C LEU A 176 4.71 22.84 3.23
N ALA A 177 5.29 23.04 2.05
CA ALA A 177 4.60 22.91 0.77
C ALA A 177 4.03 21.50 0.58
N PHE A 178 4.82 20.47 0.91
CA PHE A 178 4.34 19.09 0.95
C PHE A 178 3.14 18.92 1.89
N ALA A 179 3.22 19.43 3.13
CA ALA A 179 2.14 19.28 4.09
C ALA A 179 0.87 20.07 3.67
N ARG A 180 1.04 21.24 3.06
CA ARG A 180 -0.06 22.05 2.51
C ARG A 180 -0.84 21.34 1.40
N GLN A 181 -0.21 20.43 0.64
CA GLN A 181 -0.89 19.64 -0.39
C GLN A 181 -2.00 18.74 0.17
N TYR A 182 -1.88 18.29 1.43
CA TYR A 182 -2.86 17.41 2.07
C TYR A 182 -3.89 18.17 2.92
N GLY A 183 -3.71 19.47 3.16
CA GLY A 183 -4.59 20.26 4.04
C GLY A 183 -4.58 19.79 5.51
N ALA A 184 -5.51 20.30 6.33
CA ALA A 184 -5.67 19.92 7.75
C ALA A 184 -4.39 19.92 8.60
N LEU A 185 -3.54 20.93 8.40
CA LEU A 185 -2.48 21.25 9.34
C LEU A 185 -3.09 21.65 10.69
N PRO A 186 -2.53 21.18 11.82
CA PRO A 186 -3.00 21.57 13.14
C PRO A 186 -2.98 23.08 13.31
N LEU A 187 -4.03 23.62 13.94
CA LEU A 187 -4.13 25.04 14.25
C LEU A 187 -3.13 25.41 15.36
N ASP A 188 -2.46 26.55 15.22
CA ASP A 188 -1.58 27.08 16.26
C ASP A 188 -2.43 27.75 17.36
N LYS A 189 -2.93 26.93 18.29
CA LYS A 189 -3.77 27.38 19.42
C LYS A 189 -2.98 27.50 20.73
N GLY A 190 -1.65 27.49 20.68
CA GLY A 190 -0.81 27.47 21.88
C GLY A 190 -0.70 26.10 22.54
N PRO A 191 0.01 25.99 23.67
CA PRO A 191 0.36 24.72 24.30
C PRO A 191 -0.86 24.05 24.95
N VAL A 192 -1.11 22.77 24.60
CA VAL A 192 -2.13 21.93 25.22
C VAL A 192 -1.55 21.20 26.43
N SER A 193 -2.08 21.46 27.63
CA SER A 193 -1.68 20.74 28.84
C SER A 193 -2.40 19.39 28.94
N LEU A 194 -1.66 18.30 29.10
CA LEU A 194 -2.21 16.97 29.29
C LEU A 194 -2.04 16.51 30.74
N SER A 195 -3.11 16.00 31.35
CA SER A 195 -3.09 15.38 32.70
C SER A 195 -2.48 13.96 32.68
N LEU A 196 -1.33 13.78 32.04
CA LEU A 196 -0.62 12.49 32.00
C LEU A 196 0.58 12.49 32.94
N ARG A 197 0.91 11.32 33.49
CA ARG A 197 2.12 11.14 34.30
C ARG A 197 3.35 11.47 33.47
N LEU A 198 4.34 12.11 34.09
CA LEU A 198 5.65 12.31 33.47
C LEU A 198 6.32 10.95 33.14
N PRO A 199 7.09 10.88 32.04
CA PRO A 199 7.83 9.69 31.68
C PRO A 199 8.95 9.41 32.69
N THR A 200 9.18 8.14 33.00
CA THR A 200 10.37 7.66 33.70
C THR A 200 11.61 7.74 32.82
N TYR A 201 12.79 7.58 33.41
CA TYR A 201 14.06 7.55 32.67
C TYR A 201 14.07 6.56 31.48
N SER A 202 13.52 5.35 31.69
CA SER A 202 13.42 4.33 30.65
C SER A 202 12.47 4.74 29.52
N GLU A 203 11.34 5.36 29.88
CA GLU A 203 10.32 5.87 28.95
C GLU A 203 10.84 7.07 28.14
N THR A 204 11.68 7.93 28.72
CA THR A 204 12.36 9.01 28.00
C THR A 204 13.36 8.48 26.97
N ARG A 205 14.10 7.41 27.31
CA ARG A 205 15.05 6.78 26.38
C ARG A 205 14.38 6.04 25.23
N PHE A 206 13.17 5.52 25.44
CA PHE A 206 12.39 4.84 24.42
C PHE A 206 10.92 5.27 24.46
N PRO A 207 10.55 6.38 23.80
CA PRO A 207 9.22 6.98 23.91
C PRO A 207 8.04 6.06 23.54
N ALA A 208 8.25 5.03 22.72
CA ALA A 208 7.23 4.01 22.47
C ALA A 208 6.82 3.25 23.75
N LEU A 209 7.76 3.04 24.70
CA LEU A 209 7.47 2.43 26.00
C LEU A 209 6.49 3.26 26.82
N TYR A 210 6.62 4.59 26.78
CA TYR A 210 5.72 5.49 27.49
C TYR A 210 4.27 5.26 27.05
N TRP A 211 4.05 5.29 25.73
CA TRP A 211 2.73 5.09 25.15
C TRP A 211 2.20 3.67 25.31
N PHE A 212 3.06 2.66 25.27
CA PHE A 212 2.70 1.29 25.64
C PHE A 212 2.16 1.24 27.07
N ASN A 213 2.90 1.79 28.04
CA ASN A 213 2.48 1.81 29.44
C ASN A 213 1.17 2.59 29.65
N ARG A 214 1.01 3.76 29.02
CA ARG A 214 -0.25 4.53 29.05
C ARG A 214 -1.42 3.69 28.50
N THR A 215 -1.20 2.94 27.42
CA THR A 215 -2.21 2.04 26.84
C THR A 215 -2.59 0.95 27.83
N MET A 216 -1.59 0.28 28.41
CA MET A 216 -1.77 -0.84 29.34
C MET A 216 -2.41 -0.44 30.66
N GLU A 217 -2.22 0.79 31.13
CA GLU A 217 -2.91 1.32 32.31
C GLU A 217 -4.40 1.57 32.06
N CYS A 218 -4.76 1.97 30.83
CA CYS A 218 -6.15 2.21 30.46
C CYS A 218 -6.88 0.93 30.06
N ASP A 219 -6.19 0.03 29.37
CA ASP A 219 -6.71 -1.24 28.88
C ASP A 219 -5.66 -2.36 29.07
N PRO A 220 -5.63 -2.97 30.26
CA PRO A 220 -4.72 -4.09 30.54
C PRO A 220 -5.01 -5.32 29.68
N ALA A 221 -6.15 -5.45 29.01
CA ALA A 221 -6.47 -6.59 28.15
C ALA A 221 -6.07 -6.37 26.68
N ASN A 222 -5.51 -5.20 26.35
CA ASN A 222 -5.22 -4.82 24.96
C ASN A 222 -4.20 -5.76 24.29
N ILE A 223 -4.68 -6.64 23.42
CA ILE A 223 -3.83 -7.59 22.68
C ILE A 223 -3.08 -6.93 21.53
N ALA A 224 -3.69 -5.93 20.88
CA ALA A 224 -3.07 -5.23 19.76
C ALA A 224 -1.82 -4.46 20.22
N ALA A 225 -1.89 -3.79 21.37
CA ALA A 225 -0.75 -3.10 21.97
C ALA A 225 0.40 -4.05 22.29
N ARG A 226 0.11 -5.20 22.89
CA ARG A 226 1.12 -6.24 23.19
C ARG A 226 1.74 -6.85 21.95
N GLU A 227 0.93 -7.17 20.94
CA GLU A 227 1.42 -7.72 19.67
C GLU A 227 2.39 -6.73 19.01
N GLN A 228 2.02 -5.46 19.03
CA GLN A 228 2.80 -4.39 18.42
C GLN A 228 4.07 -4.09 19.22
N TRP A 229 4.02 -4.22 20.54
CA TRP A 229 5.20 -4.17 21.40
C TRP A 229 6.18 -5.33 21.11
N VAL A 230 5.68 -6.55 20.92
CA VAL A 230 6.51 -7.70 20.49
C VAL A 230 7.23 -7.38 19.18
N ARG A 231 6.56 -6.75 18.22
CA ARG A 231 7.17 -6.34 16.94
C ARG A 231 8.27 -5.30 17.19
N LEU A 232 8.03 -4.24 17.95
CA LEU A 232 9.06 -3.22 18.25
C LEU A 232 10.29 -3.82 18.94
N LEU A 233 10.10 -4.78 19.85
CA LEU A 233 11.17 -5.50 20.53
C LEU A 233 11.84 -6.59 19.69
N SER A 234 11.40 -6.82 18.45
CA SER A 234 11.99 -7.83 17.57
C SER A 234 13.23 -7.29 16.84
N PRO A 235 14.17 -8.15 16.43
CA PRO A 235 15.45 -7.72 15.84
C PRO A 235 15.34 -6.97 14.53
N LEU A 236 14.22 -7.05 13.80
CA LEU A 236 14.00 -6.19 12.64
C LEU A 236 13.88 -4.70 13.00
N HIS A 237 13.60 -4.40 14.27
CA HIS A 237 13.37 -3.05 14.75
C HIS A 237 14.42 -2.67 15.82
N TYR A 238 14.10 -2.82 17.10
CA TYR A 238 15.00 -2.42 18.20
C TYR A 238 15.55 -3.60 19.01
N GLY A 239 15.10 -4.81 18.69
CA GLY A 239 15.42 -6.02 19.45
C GLY A 239 16.82 -6.58 19.22
N ASP A 240 17.22 -7.48 20.10
CA ASP A 240 18.42 -8.28 19.93
C ASP A 240 18.17 -9.48 19.00
N ALA A 241 19.22 -9.92 18.28
CA ALA A 241 19.16 -11.05 17.35
C ALA A 241 18.71 -12.37 17.99
N ARG A 242 18.83 -12.51 19.32
CA ARG A 242 18.43 -13.70 20.08
C ARG A 242 17.00 -13.60 20.64
N TYR A 243 16.29 -12.50 20.37
CA TYR A 243 14.94 -12.22 20.88
C TYR A 243 14.86 -12.24 22.42
N GLN A 244 15.93 -11.91 23.13
CA GLN A 244 15.96 -11.84 24.60
C GLN A 244 14.92 -10.85 25.14
N ALA A 245 14.84 -9.65 24.55
CA ALA A 245 13.85 -8.64 24.97
C ALA A 245 12.40 -9.13 24.79
N VAL A 246 12.12 -9.75 23.65
CA VAL A 246 10.80 -10.37 23.39
C VAL A 246 10.53 -11.51 24.37
N ASN A 247 11.50 -12.39 24.62
CA ASN A 247 11.31 -13.51 25.55
C ASN A 247 11.02 -13.00 26.97
N HIS A 248 11.77 -12.00 27.42
CA HIS A 248 11.57 -11.38 28.73
C HIS A 248 10.17 -10.76 28.84
N PHE A 249 9.72 -10.05 27.80
CA PHE A 249 8.37 -9.50 27.75
C PHE A 249 7.29 -10.59 27.77
N LEU A 250 7.43 -11.64 26.97
CA LEU A 250 6.48 -12.78 26.94
C LEU A 250 6.45 -13.53 28.28
N SER A 251 7.53 -13.49 29.06
CA SER A 251 7.62 -14.01 30.42
C SER A 251 7.32 -12.97 31.50
N SER A 252 6.87 -11.76 31.18
CA SER A 252 6.53 -10.74 32.18
C SER A 252 5.08 -10.87 32.67
N GLU A 253 4.74 -10.19 33.76
CA GLU A 253 3.37 -10.13 34.30
C GLU A 253 2.35 -9.62 33.26
N HIS A 254 2.79 -8.80 32.30
CA HIS A 254 1.94 -8.36 31.19
C HIS A 254 1.42 -9.51 30.32
N CYS A 255 2.11 -10.66 30.29
CA CYS A 255 1.82 -11.78 29.38
C CYS A 255 1.55 -13.12 30.08
N GLN A 256 2.06 -13.35 31.28
CA GLN A 256 2.01 -14.66 31.95
C GLN A 256 0.58 -15.14 32.24
N ASN A 257 -0.33 -14.22 32.61
CA ASN A 257 -1.70 -14.54 33.01
C ASN A 257 -2.70 -14.56 31.83
N LEU A 258 -2.23 -14.45 30.59
CA LEU A 258 -3.09 -14.43 29.41
C LEU A 258 -3.57 -15.84 29.03
N ALA A 259 -4.80 -15.93 28.53
CA ALA A 259 -5.35 -17.16 27.99
C ALA A 259 -4.50 -17.72 26.84
N LEU A 260 -4.49 -19.05 26.67
CA LEU A 260 -3.66 -19.74 25.68
C LEU A 260 -3.78 -19.18 24.25
N PRO A 261 -5.00 -18.90 23.71
CA PRO A 261 -5.11 -18.33 22.36
C PRO A 261 -4.43 -16.96 22.22
N VAL A 262 -4.46 -16.15 23.28
CA VAL A 262 -3.85 -14.82 23.33
C VAL A 262 -2.32 -14.94 23.41
N ARG A 263 -1.81 -15.86 24.23
CA ARG A 263 -0.36 -16.17 24.26
C ARG A 263 0.14 -16.70 22.92
N ASN A 264 -0.63 -17.56 22.26
CA ASN A 264 -0.30 -18.06 20.92
C ASN A 264 -0.25 -16.94 19.87
N GLN A 265 -1.14 -15.95 19.97
CA GLN A 265 -1.09 -14.78 19.10
C GLN A 265 0.22 -13.99 19.25
N LEU A 266 0.65 -13.75 20.50
CA LEU A 266 1.92 -13.08 20.77
C LEU A 266 3.14 -13.91 20.32
N TRP A 267 3.10 -15.22 20.54
CA TRP A 267 4.14 -16.13 20.06
C TRP A 267 4.21 -16.11 18.53
N ARG A 268 3.06 -16.14 17.85
CA ARG A 268 2.99 -16.04 16.39
C ARG A 268 3.60 -14.74 15.89
N ALA A 269 3.32 -13.60 16.53
CA ALA A 269 3.90 -12.31 16.16
C ALA A 269 5.43 -12.33 16.20
N LYS A 270 6.02 -12.93 17.24
CA LYS A 270 7.48 -13.17 17.34
C LYS A 270 8.01 -14.01 16.17
N ILE A 271 7.29 -15.06 15.74
CA ILE A 271 7.75 -15.91 14.64
C ILE A 271 7.54 -15.23 13.28
N TYR A 272 6.46 -14.47 13.09
CA TYR A 272 6.18 -13.73 11.86
C TYR A 272 7.29 -12.75 11.49
N ASP A 273 7.90 -12.10 12.48
CA ASP A 273 9.10 -11.28 12.26
C ASP A 273 10.21 -12.03 11.47
N LYS A 274 10.38 -13.33 11.72
CA LYS A 274 11.37 -14.18 11.05
C LYS A 274 10.95 -14.66 9.67
N ILE A 275 9.65 -14.91 9.48
CA ILE A 275 9.16 -15.70 8.35
C ILE A 275 8.23 -14.96 7.40
N ASN A 276 7.69 -13.81 7.80
CA ASN A 276 6.68 -13.06 7.03
C ASN A 276 7.27 -11.80 6.36
N ASN A 277 8.59 -11.70 6.28
CA ASN A 277 9.28 -10.60 5.63
C ASN A 277 9.79 -11.04 4.23
N PRO A 278 9.24 -10.49 3.13
CA PRO A 278 9.69 -10.81 1.76
C PRO A 278 11.19 -10.61 1.51
N VAL A 279 11.83 -9.67 2.22
CA VAL A 279 13.28 -9.44 2.12
C VAL A 279 14.09 -10.64 2.61
N LEU A 280 13.54 -11.39 3.57
CA LEU A 280 14.18 -12.58 4.14
C LEU A 280 13.75 -13.88 3.45
N TRP A 281 12.83 -13.80 2.49
CA TRP A 281 12.33 -14.98 1.80
C TRP A 281 13.37 -15.56 0.85
N PRO A 282 13.48 -16.91 0.74
CA PRO A 282 14.47 -17.50 -0.14
C PRO A 282 14.20 -17.16 -1.61
N LEU A 283 15.26 -16.98 -2.40
CA LEU A 283 15.12 -16.73 -3.83
C LEU A 283 14.33 -17.83 -4.55
N PRO A 284 13.58 -17.45 -5.60
CA PRO A 284 12.94 -18.40 -6.48
C PRO A 284 13.95 -19.37 -7.13
N GLY A 285 13.93 -20.63 -6.70
CA GLY A 285 14.81 -21.73 -7.09
C GLY A 285 15.36 -22.52 -5.90
N LYS A 286 15.38 -21.94 -4.70
CA LYS A 286 15.83 -22.60 -3.46
C LYS A 286 14.72 -23.44 -2.82
N THR A 287 14.20 -24.41 -3.57
CA THR A 287 13.01 -25.21 -3.21
C THR A 287 13.07 -25.83 -1.81
N TYR A 288 14.22 -26.36 -1.38
CA TYR A 288 14.35 -26.90 -0.03
C TYR A 288 14.10 -25.85 1.06
N ARG A 289 14.68 -24.66 0.93
CA ARG A 289 14.50 -23.56 1.88
C ARG A 289 13.05 -23.07 1.90
N ILE A 290 12.42 -23.01 0.73
CA ILE A 290 11.03 -22.60 0.59
C ILE A 290 10.09 -23.61 1.23
N ARG A 291 10.28 -24.91 0.99
CA ARG A 291 9.50 -25.97 1.66
C ARG A 291 9.65 -25.94 3.18
N ARG A 292 10.85 -25.63 3.69
CA ARG A 292 11.08 -25.47 5.13
C ARG A 292 10.31 -24.26 5.69
N LEU A 293 10.26 -23.15 4.95
CA LEU A 293 9.53 -21.96 5.34
C LEU A 293 8.01 -22.17 5.27
N ASP A 294 7.54 -22.82 4.21
CA ASP A 294 6.18 -23.29 4.02
C ASP A 294 5.70 -24.17 5.19
N ALA A 295 6.50 -25.17 5.59
CA ALA A 295 6.19 -26.02 6.74
C ALA A 295 6.08 -25.21 8.04
N ARG A 296 6.94 -24.21 8.24
CA ARG A 296 6.87 -23.31 9.42
C ARG A 296 5.61 -22.46 9.41
N PHE A 297 5.20 -21.90 8.27
CA PHE A 297 3.94 -21.18 8.17
C PHE A 297 2.75 -22.07 8.52
N ARG A 298 2.69 -23.29 7.96
CA ARG A 298 1.62 -24.25 8.25
C ARG A 298 1.56 -24.67 9.73
N GLN A 299 2.70 -24.79 10.39
CA GLN A 299 2.74 -25.00 11.85
C GLN A 299 2.08 -23.84 12.61
N LEU A 300 2.30 -22.58 12.20
CA LEU A 300 1.66 -21.43 12.84
C LEU A 300 0.14 -21.38 12.61
N LEU A 301 -0.34 -21.87 11.46
CA LEU A 301 -1.77 -21.97 11.16
C LEU A 301 -2.48 -23.02 12.03
N SER A 302 -1.73 -24.03 12.51
CA SER A 302 -2.28 -25.08 13.39
C SER A 302 -2.46 -24.65 14.85
N LEU A 303 -1.97 -23.47 15.24
CA LEU A 303 -2.12 -22.98 16.60
C LEU A 303 -3.58 -22.63 16.89
N PRO A 304 -4.10 -22.95 18.10
CA PRO A 304 -5.39 -22.43 18.52
C PRO A 304 -5.27 -20.93 18.77
N LEU A 305 -6.07 -20.16 18.02
CA LEU A 305 -6.08 -18.70 17.99
C LEU A 305 -7.52 -18.19 18.00
N HIS A 306 -7.72 -16.92 18.36
CA HIS A 306 -9.01 -16.25 18.13
C HIS A 306 -9.35 -16.23 16.62
N PRO A 307 -10.63 -16.36 16.22
CA PRO A 307 -11.03 -16.41 14.80
C PRO A 307 -10.42 -15.31 13.93
N GLU A 308 -10.50 -14.05 14.36
CA GLU A 308 -9.90 -12.89 13.66
C GLU A 308 -8.37 -13.03 13.45
N ALA A 309 -7.67 -13.52 14.49
CA ALA A 309 -6.25 -13.77 14.41
C ALA A 309 -5.96 -14.94 13.47
N GLN A 310 -6.74 -16.03 13.54
CA GLN A 310 -6.61 -17.19 12.67
C GLN A 310 -6.82 -16.80 11.19
N ALA A 311 -7.86 -16.02 10.88
CA ALA A 311 -8.13 -15.51 9.55
C ALA A 311 -6.96 -14.65 9.01
N SER A 312 -6.46 -13.72 9.83
CA SER A 312 -5.27 -12.93 9.49
C SER A 312 -4.04 -13.82 9.20
N GLY A 313 -3.94 -14.98 9.85
CA GLY A 313 -2.88 -15.96 9.60
C GLY A 313 -2.98 -16.64 8.24
N TYR A 314 -4.17 -17.10 7.87
CA TYR A 314 -4.42 -17.69 6.55
C TYR A 314 -4.17 -16.67 5.43
N LEU A 315 -4.58 -15.41 5.61
CA LEU A 315 -4.29 -14.36 4.64
C LEU A 315 -2.77 -14.12 4.47
N ALA A 316 -2.02 -14.07 5.57
CA ALA A 316 -0.56 -13.91 5.52
C ALA A 316 0.12 -15.07 4.78
N TYR A 317 -0.29 -16.32 5.05
CA TYR A 317 0.25 -17.49 4.35
C TYR A 317 -0.16 -17.54 2.87
N ALA A 318 -1.38 -17.13 2.52
CA ALA A 318 -1.81 -17.02 1.13
C ALA A 318 -0.95 -16.01 0.35
N ARG A 319 -0.62 -14.85 0.94
CA ARG A 319 0.31 -13.87 0.35
C ARG A 319 1.74 -14.41 0.20
N PHE A 320 2.21 -15.20 1.16
CA PHE A 320 3.48 -15.93 1.02
C PHE A 320 3.43 -16.88 -0.19
N CYS A 321 2.35 -17.65 -0.34
CA CYS A 321 2.18 -18.56 -1.48
C CYS A 321 2.10 -17.79 -2.81
N GLU A 322 1.38 -16.67 -2.84
CA GLU A 322 1.24 -15.77 -3.99
C GLU A 322 2.61 -15.32 -4.51
N HIS A 323 3.51 -14.90 -3.61
CA HIS A 323 4.87 -14.48 -3.95
C HIS A 323 5.68 -15.59 -4.66
N PHE A 324 5.40 -16.85 -4.35
CA PHE A 324 6.09 -18.00 -4.93
C PHE A 324 5.32 -18.72 -6.05
N LEU A 325 4.21 -18.14 -6.54
CA LEU A 325 3.47 -18.69 -7.67
C LEU A 325 4.33 -18.75 -8.94
N PHE A 326 5.13 -17.72 -9.18
CA PHE A 326 6.00 -17.63 -10.34
C PHE A 326 7.47 -17.70 -9.94
N ASN A 327 8.30 -18.16 -10.88
CA ASN A 327 9.75 -18.13 -10.75
C ASN A 327 10.29 -16.71 -10.93
N ARG A 328 11.61 -16.54 -10.75
CA ARG A 328 12.31 -15.25 -10.86
C ARG A 328 12.18 -14.54 -12.22
N TYR A 329 11.57 -15.17 -13.21
CA TYR A 329 11.34 -14.62 -14.56
C TYR A 329 9.86 -14.37 -14.84
N GLY A 330 8.98 -14.46 -13.84
CA GLY A 330 7.53 -14.38 -14.05
C GLY A 330 6.95 -15.58 -14.80
N ARG A 331 7.73 -16.66 -14.93
CA ARG A 331 7.30 -17.92 -15.55
C ARG A 331 6.93 -18.92 -14.48
N GLU A 332 6.16 -19.93 -14.85
CA GLU A 332 5.89 -21.05 -13.95
C GLU A 332 7.16 -21.76 -13.47
N TRP A 333 7.01 -22.42 -12.33
CA TRP A 333 8.00 -23.31 -11.76
C TRP A 333 7.27 -24.57 -11.28
N ARG A 334 7.96 -25.72 -11.25
CA ARG A 334 7.58 -26.97 -10.52
C ARG A 334 6.74 -26.92 -9.20
N LEU A 335 6.47 -25.78 -8.55
CA LEU A 335 5.70 -25.61 -7.31
C LEU A 335 4.50 -24.68 -7.52
N THR A 336 4.30 -24.11 -8.71
CA THR A 336 3.16 -23.22 -9.01
C THR A 336 1.83 -23.91 -8.68
N SER A 337 1.64 -25.17 -9.09
CA SER A 337 0.43 -25.93 -8.74
C SER A 337 0.28 -26.19 -7.24
N TRP A 338 1.40 -26.44 -6.53
CA TRP A 338 1.38 -26.59 -5.07
C TRP A 338 0.89 -25.31 -4.39
N PHE A 339 1.48 -24.16 -4.73
CA PHE A 339 1.10 -22.87 -4.12
C PHE A 339 -0.29 -22.41 -4.54
N THR A 340 -0.71 -22.66 -5.77
CA THR A 340 -2.09 -22.43 -6.23
C THR A 340 -3.07 -23.24 -5.38
N GLY A 341 -2.79 -24.52 -5.13
CA GLY A 341 -3.57 -25.37 -4.25
C GLY A 341 -3.58 -24.89 -2.79
N GLN A 342 -2.44 -24.42 -2.26
CA GLN A 342 -2.36 -23.88 -0.90
C GLN A 342 -3.18 -22.58 -0.75
N ILE A 343 -3.12 -21.66 -1.72
CA ILE A 343 -3.95 -20.44 -1.70
C ILE A 343 -5.43 -20.83 -1.70
N TYR A 344 -5.86 -21.75 -2.56
CA TYR A 344 -7.25 -22.22 -2.59
C TYR A 344 -7.69 -22.81 -1.24
N GLN A 345 -6.86 -23.65 -0.61
CA GLN A 345 -7.12 -24.20 0.72
C GLN A 345 -7.22 -23.10 1.79
N CYS A 346 -6.37 -22.08 1.72
CA CYS A 346 -6.44 -20.94 2.64
C CYS A 346 -7.75 -20.17 2.48
N VAL A 347 -8.15 -19.86 1.25
CA VAL A 347 -9.40 -19.13 1.00
C VAL A 347 -10.62 -19.95 1.39
N ALA A 348 -10.59 -21.27 1.16
CA ALA A 348 -11.63 -22.19 1.64
C ALA A 348 -11.73 -22.21 3.17
N ALA A 349 -10.59 -22.27 3.87
CA ALA A 349 -10.55 -22.22 5.33
C ALA A 349 -11.03 -20.88 5.87
N LEU A 350 -10.61 -19.77 5.25
CA LEU A 350 -11.07 -18.42 5.59
C LEU A 350 -12.60 -18.34 5.55
N ALA A 351 -13.22 -18.81 4.46
CA ALA A 351 -14.67 -18.77 4.27
C ALA A 351 -15.47 -19.52 5.35
N ALA A 352 -14.82 -20.39 6.14
CA ALA A 352 -15.43 -21.11 7.24
C ALA A 352 -15.19 -20.46 8.62
N ILE A 353 -14.34 -19.44 8.72
CA ILE A 353 -14.03 -18.75 9.97
C ILE A 353 -15.03 -17.60 10.17
N ASP A 354 -15.70 -17.60 11.32
CA ASP A 354 -16.51 -16.48 11.77
C ASP A 354 -15.61 -15.32 12.27
N ALA A 355 -15.23 -14.45 11.34
CA ALA A 355 -14.35 -13.31 11.59
C ALA A 355 -14.91 -12.04 10.90
N PRO A 356 -16.00 -11.43 11.42
CA PRO A 356 -16.67 -10.30 10.79
C PRO A 356 -15.76 -9.08 10.57
N ALA A 357 -14.87 -8.77 11.51
CA ALA A 357 -13.99 -7.60 11.39
C ALA A 357 -12.96 -7.82 10.27
N PHE A 358 -12.43 -9.04 10.16
CA PHE A 358 -11.57 -9.45 9.06
C PHE A 358 -12.28 -9.34 7.71
N TRP A 359 -13.52 -9.83 7.59
CA TRP A 359 -14.24 -9.83 6.31
C TRP A 359 -14.59 -8.44 5.82
N LEU A 360 -15.01 -7.55 6.72
CA LEU A 360 -15.25 -6.14 6.38
C LEU A 360 -13.99 -5.47 5.80
N THR A 361 -12.82 -5.85 6.29
CA THR A 361 -11.54 -5.20 5.95
C THR A 361 -10.85 -5.82 4.73
N TYR A 362 -10.94 -7.14 4.57
CA TYR A 362 -10.09 -7.90 3.65
C TYR A 362 -10.84 -8.71 2.59
N SER A 363 -12.17 -8.57 2.47
CA SER A 363 -12.99 -9.28 1.46
C SER A 363 -12.40 -9.17 0.05
N ASP A 364 -12.08 -7.97 -0.42
CA ASP A 364 -11.54 -7.72 -1.76
C ASP A 364 -10.20 -8.45 -2.02
N HIS A 365 -9.35 -8.51 -1.00
CA HIS A 365 -8.06 -9.18 -1.09
C HIS A 365 -8.24 -10.70 -1.16
N VAL A 366 -9.12 -11.26 -0.33
CA VAL A 366 -9.44 -12.68 -0.35
C VAL A 366 -10.08 -13.09 -1.67
N PHE A 367 -10.98 -12.25 -2.20
CA PHE A 367 -11.59 -12.46 -3.51
C PHE A 367 -10.55 -12.39 -4.63
N SER A 368 -9.62 -11.43 -4.58
CA SER A 368 -8.52 -11.34 -5.56
C SER A 368 -7.64 -12.58 -5.56
N LEU A 369 -7.31 -13.12 -4.38
CA LEU A 369 -6.55 -14.38 -4.26
C LEU A 369 -7.32 -15.56 -4.85
N LEU A 370 -8.65 -15.61 -4.65
CA LEU A 370 -9.48 -16.66 -5.25
C LEU A 370 -9.54 -16.52 -6.79
N ALA A 371 -9.74 -15.30 -7.30
CA ALA A 371 -9.75 -15.03 -8.73
C ALA A 371 -8.40 -15.38 -9.37
N LEU A 372 -7.29 -15.10 -8.69
CA LEU A 372 -5.95 -15.45 -9.12
C LEU A 372 -5.78 -16.96 -9.32
N VAL A 373 -6.30 -17.80 -8.41
CA VAL A 373 -6.14 -19.26 -8.51
C VAL A 373 -7.17 -19.94 -9.42
N LEU A 374 -8.43 -19.50 -9.39
CA LEU A 374 -9.47 -20.08 -10.24
C LEU A 374 -9.31 -19.64 -11.70
N GLY A 375 -8.88 -18.40 -11.93
CA GLY A 375 -8.60 -17.84 -13.25
C GLY A 375 -7.20 -18.15 -13.79
N ASN A 376 -6.42 -18.98 -13.09
CA ASN A 376 -5.09 -19.37 -13.55
C ASN A 376 -5.20 -20.38 -14.70
N ALA A 377 -5.03 -19.91 -15.93
CA ALA A 377 -5.11 -20.74 -17.13
C ALA A 377 -4.07 -21.86 -17.18
N THR A 378 -2.94 -21.73 -16.48
CA THR A 378 -1.80 -22.65 -16.63
C THR A 378 -1.67 -23.65 -15.48
N ALA A 379 -2.20 -23.31 -14.32
CA ALA A 379 -2.42 -24.24 -13.21
C ALA A 379 -3.89 -24.17 -12.76
N PRO A 380 -4.83 -24.67 -13.58
CA PRO A 380 -6.25 -24.52 -13.30
C PRO A 380 -6.62 -25.22 -12.00
N GLN A 381 -7.16 -24.45 -11.06
CA GLN A 381 -7.68 -24.96 -9.81
C GLN A 381 -9.21 -25.02 -9.90
N PRO A 382 -9.83 -26.21 -9.90
CA PRO A 382 -11.28 -26.32 -9.91
C PRO A 382 -11.88 -25.89 -8.57
N ASP A 383 -13.01 -25.19 -8.59
CA ASP A 383 -13.72 -24.76 -7.38
C ASP A 383 -14.55 -25.91 -6.75
N ARG A 384 -13.88 -27.00 -6.37
CA ARG A 384 -14.51 -28.23 -5.85
C ARG A 384 -15.33 -28.02 -4.58
N GLN A 385 -14.94 -27.07 -3.73
CA GLN A 385 -15.60 -26.78 -2.46
C GLN A 385 -16.62 -25.64 -2.54
N GLN A 386 -16.90 -25.14 -3.75
CA GLN A 386 -17.78 -24.00 -4.02
C GLN A 386 -17.40 -22.77 -3.19
N VAL A 387 -16.11 -22.49 -3.10
CA VAL A 387 -15.55 -21.41 -2.28
C VAL A 387 -16.04 -20.06 -2.79
N LEU A 388 -16.14 -19.88 -4.11
CA LEU A 388 -16.63 -18.64 -4.68
C LEU A 388 -18.07 -18.35 -4.25
N ALA A 389 -18.93 -19.37 -4.30
CA ALA A 389 -20.32 -19.25 -3.85
C ALA A 389 -20.42 -18.95 -2.34
N LYS A 390 -19.59 -19.59 -1.51
CA LYS A 390 -19.52 -19.31 -0.07
C LYS A 390 -19.09 -17.88 0.23
N LEU A 391 -18.07 -17.36 -0.46
CA LEU A 391 -17.62 -15.98 -0.29
C LEU A 391 -18.70 -14.98 -0.69
N VAL A 392 -19.33 -15.18 -1.84
CA VAL A 392 -20.43 -14.32 -2.32
C VAL A 392 -21.62 -14.36 -1.35
N ALA A 393 -21.95 -15.54 -0.81
CA ALA A 393 -23.02 -15.67 0.19
C ALA A 393 -22.67 -15.01 1.53
N LEU A 394 -21.41 -15.05 1.94
CA LEU A 394 -20.92 -14.47 3.18
C LEU A 394 -20.95 -12.94 3.16
N THR A 395 -20.47 -12.31 2.08
CA THR A 395 -20.45 -10.84 1.97
C THR A 395 -21.77 -10.27 1.44
N ARG A 396 -22.57 -11.10 0.75
CA ARG A 396 -23.79 -10.72 0.03
C ARG A 396 -23.59 -9.51 -0.89
N ALA A 397 -22.37 -9.25 -1.34
CA ALA A 397 -22.02 -8.05 -2.09
C ALA A 397 -22.43 -6.72 -1.42
N ARG A 398 -22.52 -6.68 -0.08
CA ARG A 398 -23.00 -5.51 0.69
C ARG A 398 -21.89 -4.53 1.09
N GLY A 399 -20.63 -4.87 0.84
CA GLY A 399 -19.53 -4.02 1.25
C GLY A 399 -19.41 -2.72 0.44
N SER A 400 -18.49 -1.88 0.92
CA SER A 400 -18.28 -0.53 0.42
C SER A 400 -17.36 -0.46 -0.80
N SER A 401 -16.77 -1.58 -1.22
CA SER A 401 -15.75 -1.58 -2.28
C SER A 401 -16.36 -1.48 -3.69
N VAL A 402 -15.47 -1.26 -4.67
CA VAL A 402 -15.84 -1.30 -6.10
C VAL A 402 -16.17 -2.73 -6.52
N LEU A 403 -15.44 -3.72 -5.99
CA LEU A 403 -15.73 -5.12 -6.25
C LEU A 403 -17.12 -5.50 -5.73
N ASP A 404 -17.46 -5.12 -4.49
CA ASP A 404 -18.78 -5.39 -3.92
C ASP A 404 -19.89 -4.76 -4.77
N ALA A 405 -19.69 -3.52 -5.26
CA ALA A 405 -20.67 -2.90 -6.14
C ALA A 405 -20.84 -3.65 -7.47
N LEU A 406 -19.74 -4.12 -8.08
CA LEU A 406 -19.82 -4.95 -9.28
C LEU A 406 -20.49 -6.30 -9.00
N LEU A 407 -20.19 -6.94 -7.87
CA LEU A 407 -20.84 -8.18 -7.45
C LEU A 407 -22.36 -7.99 -7.25
N ALA A 408 -22.78 -6.88 -6.64
CA ALA A 408 -24.19 -6.57 -6.43
C ALA A 408 -24.92 -6.29 -7.76
N LEU A 409 -24.28 -5.56 -8.68
CA LEU A 409 -24.81 -5.34 -10.02
C LEU A 409 -24.91 -6.64 -10.82
N LEU A 410 -23.93 -7.54 -10.70
CA LEU A 410 -23.98 -8.89 -11.28
C LEU A 410 -25.08 -9.75 -10.66
N ALA A 411 -25.26 -9.68 -9.33
CA ALA A 411 -26.34 -10.38 -8.63
C ALA A 411 -27.74 -9.88 -9.04
N ALA A 412 -27.84 -8.65 -9.55
CA ALA A 412 -29.09 -8.07 -10.04
C ALA A 412 -29.39 -8.42 -11.52
N THR A 413 -28.48 -9.07 -12.25
CA THR A 413 -28.78 -9.55 -13.60
C THR A 413 -29.61 -10.83 -13.58
N PRO A 414 -30.32 -11.18 -14.66
CA PRO A 414 -31.08 -12.43 -14.74
C PRO A 414 -30.24 -13.68 -14.47
N GLU A 415 -28.97 -13.66 -14.89
CA GLU A 415 -27.99 -14.74 -14.69
C GLU A 415 -27.53 -14.84 -13.22
N GLY A 416 -27.47 -13.72 -12.50
CA GLY A 416 -26.97 -13.64 -11.13
C GLY A 416 -25.47 -13.98 -11.02
N ILE A 417 -25.01 -14.20 -9.79
CA ILE A 417 -23.60 -14.57 -9.52
C ILE A 417 -23.51 -15.69 -8.47
N CYS A 418 -22.96 -16.84 -8.84
CA CYS A 418 -22.84 -18.00 -7.94
C CYS A 418 -24.12 -18.36 -7.17
N GLY A 419 -25.29 -18.26 -7.83
CA GLY A 419 -26.59 -18.54 -7.21
C GLY A 419 -27.15 -17.38 -6.37
N LEU A 420 -26.39 -16.31 -6.13
CA LEU A 420 -26.89 -15.08 -5.56
C LEU A 420 -27.68 -14.32 -6.62
N LYS A 421 -28.96 -14.06 -6.33
CA LYS A 421 -29.82 -13.11 -7.03
C LYS A 421 -30.32 -12.06 -6.06
N GLN A 422 -30.22 -10.80 -6.44
CA GLN A 422 -30.66 -9.68 -5.60
C GLN A 422 -31.65 -8.81 -6.36
N ALA A 423 -32.82 -8.60 -5.74
CA ALA A 423 -33.73 -7.56 -6.17
C ALA A 423 -33.21 -6.23 -5.62
N LEU A 424 -32.76 -5.35 -6.50
CA LEU A 424 -32.33 -4.00 -6.15
C LEU A 424 -33.42 -3.01 -6.56
N SER A 425 -33.76 -2.11 -5.63
CA SER A 425 -34.59 -0.95 -5.95
C SER A 425 -33.89 -0.01 -6.94
N ALA A 426 -34.65 0.85 -7.62
CA ALA A 426 -34.10 1.83 -8.55
C ALA A 426 -33.05 2.75 -7.88
N SER A 427 -33.30 3.18 -6.64
CA SER A 427 -32.35 4.01 -5.88
C SER A 427 -31.06 3.27 -5.55
N GLN A 428 -31.13 1.97 -5.21
CA GLN A 428 -29.96 1.14 -4.97
C GLN A 428 -29.14 0.92 -6.24
N LEU A 429 -29.80 0.64 -7.37
CA LEU A 429 -29.12 0.51 -8.67
C LEU A 429 -28.38 1.80 -9.05
N LEU A 430 -29.04 2.95 -8.91
CA LEU A 430 -28.42 4.25 -9.18
C LEU A 430 -27.23 4.51 -8.25
N ALA A 431 -27.35 4.20 -6.95
CA ALA A 431 -26.26 4.37 -5.99
C ALA A 431 -25.04 3.49 -6.32
N LEU A 432 -25.27 2.25 -6.75
CA LEU A 432 -24.20 1.34 -7.19
C LEU A 432 -23.55 1.81 -8.49
N GLN A 433 -24.36 2.24 -9.47
CA GLN A 433 -23.86 2.81 -10.73
C GLN A 433 -23.01 4.05 -10.49
N ALA A 434 -23.46 4.97 -9.63
CA ALA A 434 -22.69 6.15 -9.24
C ALA A 434 -21.35 5.75 -8.59
N ARG A 435 -21.32 4.70 -7.77
CA ARG A 435 -20.07 4.19 -7.18
C ARG A 435 -19.08 3.72 -8.25
N ILE A 436 -19.56 3.04 -9.30
CA ILE A 436 -18.72 2.62 -10.42
C ILE A 436 -18.24 3.82 -11.24
N GLN A 437 -19.10 4.81 -11.48
CA GLN A 437 -18.75 6.02 -12.24
C GLN A 437 -17.62 6.83 -11.57
N HIS A 438 -17.64 6.92 -10.23
CA HIS A 438 -16.66 7.65 -9.43
C HIS A 438 -15.52 6.78 -8.87
N ALA A 439 -15.42 5.51 -9.29
CA ALA A 439 -14.43 4.59 -8.77
C ALA A 439 -12.99 5.02 -9.11
N ASN A 440 -12.07 4.76 -8.20
CA ASN A 440 -10.63 4.85 -8.50
C ASN A 440 -10.26 3.86 -9.62
N ALA A 441 -9.43 4.31 -10.57
CA ALA A 441 -9.01 3.53 -11.73
C ALA A 441 -8.41 2.16 -11.35
N ALA A 442 -7.46 2.12 -10.41
CA ALA A 442 -6.77 0.89 -10.02
C ALA A 442 -7.73 -0.13 -9.40
N ALA A 443 -8.61 0.33 -8.50
CA ALA A 443 -9.60 -0.52 -7.84
C ALA A 443 -10.61 -1.10 -8.85
N LEU A 444 -11.14 -0.25 -9.75
CA LEU A 444 -12.08 -0.70 -10.78
C LEU A 444 -11.43 -1.71 -11.72
N TRP A 445 -10.25 -1.41 -12.24
CA TRP A 445 -9.56 -2.26 -13.22
C TRP A 445 -9.18 -3.61 -12.62
N GLN A 446 -8.71 -3.64 -11.37
CA GLN A 446 -8.42 -4.88 -10.66
C GLN A 446 -9.70 -5.71 -10.46
N ALA A 447 -10.80 -5.11 -10.00
CA ALA A 447 -12.06 -5.80 -9.81
C ALA A 447 -12.61 -6.36 -11.14
N CYS A 448 -12.54 -5.59 -12.22
CA CYS A 448 -12.93 -6.03 -13.56
C CYS A 448 -12.11 -7.22 -14.06
N ASN A 449 -10.78 -7.16 -13.92
CA ASN A 449 -9.90 -8.25 -14.32
C ASN A 449 -10.16 -9.52 -13.50
N ASN A 450 -10.38 -9.41 -12.19
CA ASN A 450 -10.72 -10.54 -11.32
C ASN A 450 -12.04 -11.20 -11.74
N LEU A 451 -13.09 -10.41 -11.96
CA LEU A 451 -14.40 -10.91 -12.36
C LEU A 451 -14.39 -11.52 -13.77
N ALA A 452 -13.63 -10.92 -14.69
CA ALA A 452 -13.40 -11.48 -16.01
C ALA A 452 -12.69 -12.85 -15.93
N ALA A 453 -11.66 -12.97 -15.09
CA ALA A 453 -10.94 -14.22 -14.87
C ALA A 453 -11.81 -15.32 -14.24
N LEU A 454 -12.83 -14.94 -13.48
CA LEU A 454 -13.84 -15.84 -12.89
C LEU A 454 -14.99 -16.20 -13.85
N GLY A 455 -14.95 -15.73 -15.11
CA GLY A 455 -15.94 -16.08 -16.13
C GLY A 455 -17.15 -15.14 -16.20
N TYR A 456 -17.16 -14.02 -15.47
CA TYR A 456 -18.26 -13.04 -15.48
C TYR A 456 -18.08 -11.93 -16.52
N GLY A 457 -17.10 -12.05 -17.42
CA GLY A 457 -16.72 -11.00 -18.36
C GLY A 457 -17.87 -10.49 -19.23
N LYS A 458 -18.73 -11.36 -19.78
CA LYS A 458 -19.85 -10.94 -20.65
C LYS A 458 -20.86 -10.04 -19.92
N ALA A 459 -21.29 -10.43 -18.73
CA ALA A 459 -22.23 -9.64 -17.92
C ALA A 459 -21.57 -8.34 -17.43
N LEU A 460 -20.30 -8.43 -17.00
CA LEU A 460 -19.50 -7.28 -16.63
C LEU A 460 -19.37 -6.25 -17.77
N GLY A 461 -19.12 -6.71 -19.01
CA GLY A 461 -19.03 -5.84 -20.18
C GLY A 461 -20.30 -5.01 -20.40
N ARG A 462 -21.48 -5.60 -20.21
CA ARG A 462 -22.78 -4.89 -20.29
C ARG A 462 -22.92 -3.83 -19.19
N ILE A 463 -22.55 -4.18 -17.95
CA ILE A 463 -22.57 -3.26 -16.81
C ILE A 463 -21.64 -2.06 -17.06
N LEU A 464 -20.42 -2.32 -17.53
CA LEU A 464 -19.44 -1.27 -17.82
C LEU A 464 -19.86 -0.40 -19.01
N LEU A 465 -20.49 -0.99 -20.03
CA LEU A 465 -21.01 -0.22 -21.18
C LEU A 465 -22.09 0.77 -20.72
N LEU A 466 -23.02 0.34 -19.86
CA LEU A 466 -24.03 1.23 -19.30
C LEU A 466 -23.39 2.32 -18.44
N ALA A 467 -22.42 1.96 -17.59
CA ALA A 467 -21.70 2.93 -16.78
C ALA A 467 -20.96 3.97 -17.67
N ALA A 468 -20.33 3.54 -18.76
CA ALA A 468 -19.66 4.41 -19.72
C ALA A 468 -20.65 5.35 -20.44
N GLN A 469 -21.81 4.85 -20.85
CA GLN A 469 -22.87 5.66 -21.47
C GLN A 469 -23.42 6.74 -20.53
N GLN A 470 -23.43 6.46 -19.23
CA GLN A 470 -23.84 7.42 -18.19
C GLN A 470 -22.71 8.37 -17.75
N GLY A 471 -21.58 8.42 -18.46
CA GLY A 471 -20.46 9.32 -18.15
C GLY A 471 -19.39 8.70 -17.22
N GLY A 472 -19.48 7.41 -16.91
CA GLY A 472 -18.47 6.68 -16.14
C GLY A 472 -17.15 6.54 -16.90
N ARG A 473 -16.23 7.48 -16.68
CA ARG A 473 -14.98 7.60 -17.43
C ARG A 473 -14.07 6.38 -17.30
N GLN A 474 -13.89 5.86 -16.08
CA GLN A 474 -12.99 4.72 -15.84
C GLN A 474 -13.50 3.43 -16.49
N ALA A 475 -14.82 3.25 -16.59
CA ALA A 475 -15.42 2.15 -17.33
C ALA A 475 -15.17 2.29 -18.85
N ALA A 476 -15.33 3.50 -19.39
CA ALA A 476 -15.05 3.77 -20.80
C ALA A 476 -13.58 3.50 -21.16
N LEU A 477 -12.64 3.95 -20.31
CA LEU A 477 -11.21 3.72 -20.51
C LEU A 477 -10.83 2.23 -20.40
N PHE A 478 -11.41 1.49 -19.45
CA PHE A 478 -11.17 0.04 -19.33
C PHE A 478 -11.65 -0.72 -20.59
N LEU A 479 -12.86 -0.40 -21.08
CA LEU A 479 -13.39 -1.01 -22.30
C LEU A 479 -12.54 -0.67 -23.52
N ALA A 480 -12.09 0.58 -23.64
CA ALA A 480 -11.19 1.02 -24.70
C ALA A 480 -9.81 0.34 -24.62
N ASP A 481 -9.24 0.15 -23.42
CA ASP A 481 -7.99 -0.58 -23.23
C ASP A 481 -8.10 -2.04 -23.68
N ALA A 482 -9.20 -2.72 -23.33
CA ALA A 482 -9.49 -4.06 -23.83
C ALA A 482 -9.63 -4.07 -25.36
N GLN A 483 -10.42 -3.16 -25.95
CA GLN A 483 -10.62 -3.03 -27.40
C GLN A 483 -9.36 -2.65 -28.15
N SER A 484 -8.42 -1.95 -27.52
CA SER A 484 -7.13 -1.66 -28.15
C SER A 484 -6.29 -2.92 -28.40
N GLY A 485 -6.62 -4.04 -27.75
CA GLY A 485 -5.83 -5.27 -27.74
C GLY A 485 -4.72 -5.30 -26.67
N ALA A 486 -4.65 -4.28 -25.79
CA ALA A 486 -3.65 -4.24 -24.73
C ALA A 486 -3.96 -5.25 -23.61
N ASN A 487 -5.25 -5.55 -23.41
CA ASN A 487 -5.74 -6.54 -22.46
C ASN A 487 -6.53 -7.65 -23.18
N PRO A 488 -5.84 -8.61 -23.85
CA PRO A 488 -6.51 -9.66 -24.64
C PRO A 488 -7.36 -10.60 -23.78
N ARG A 489 -7.01 -10.76 -22.49
CA ARG A 489 -7.80 -11.57 -21.55
C ARG A 489 -9.17 -10.93 -21.28
N ALA A 490 -9.20 -9.63 -20.97
CA ALA A 490 -10.45 -8.91 -20.78
C ALA A 490 -11.27 -8.86 -22.07
N LEU A 491 -10.63 -8.58 -23.21
CA LEU A 491 -11.26 -8.58 -24.54
C LEU A 491 -12.03 -9.88 -24.81
N SER A 492 -11.35 -11.02 -24.63
CA SER A 492 -11.94 -12.35 -24.82
C SER A 492 -13.05 -12.65 -23.81
N ALA A 493 -12.80 -12.40 -22.51
CA ALA A 493 -13.77 -12.67 -21.45
C ALA A 493 -15.07 -11.85 -21.61
N MET A 494 -14.97 -10.62 -22.10
CA MET A 494 -16.11 -9.73 -22.36
C MET A 494 -16.79 -10.00 -23.71
N ALA A 495 -16.24 -10.90 -24.53
CA ALA A 495 -16.70 -11.18 -25.89
C ALA A 495 -16.76 -9.92 -26.77
N MET A 496 -15.74 -9.06 -26.64
CA MET A 496 -15.57 -7.84 -27.42
C MET A 496 -14.65 -8.08 -28.62
N GLN A 497 -14.77 -7.25 -29.65
CA GLN A 497 -13.85 -7.24 -30.80
C GLN A 497 -12.76 -6.18 -30.62
N GLU A 498 -11.55 -6.49 -31.09
CA GLU A 498 -10.46 -5.52 -31.15
C GLU A 498 -10.85 -4.38 -32.11
N ASN A 499 -10.69 -3.14 -31.66
CA ASN A 499 -11.01 -1.94 -32.41
C ASN A 499 -10.10 -0.79 -31.93
N GLU A 500 -8.89 -0.74 -32.48
CA GLU A 500 -7.89 0.28 -32.14
C GLU A 500 -8.39 1.71 -32.42
N LEU A 501 -9.18 1.91 -33.49
CA LEU A 501 -9.73 3.23 -33.85
C LEU A 501 -10.72 3.74 -32.81
N GLN A 502 -11.63 2.88 -32.35
CA GLN A 502 -12.58 3.23 -31.29
C GLN A 502 -11.84 3.51 -29.98
N ALA A 503 -10.86 2.68 -29.63
CA ALA A 503 -10.04 2.90 -28.44
C ALA A 503 -9.32 4.24 -28.50
N GLN A 504 -8.69 4.56 -29.64
CA GLN A 504 -8.03 5.83 -29.88
C GLN A 504 -8.99 7.01 -29.75
N HIS A 505 -10.20 6.92 -30.32
CA HIS A 505 -11.21 7.96 -30.19
C HIS A 505 -11.59 8.23 -28.73
N VAL A 506 -11.81 7.16 -27.94
CA VAL A 506 -12.11 7.27 -26.51
C VAL A 506 -10.96 7.91 -25.75
N PHE A 507 -9.72 7.47 -26.00
CA PHE A 507 -8.55 8.04 -25.32
C PHE A 507 -8.32 9.51 -25.68
N THR A 508 -8.46 9.89 -26.95
CA THR A 508 -8.35 11.28 -27.40
C THR A 508 -9.42 12.14 -26.75
N LYS A 509 -10.70 11.74 -26.80
CA LYS A 509 -11.80 12.50 -26.20
C LYS A 509 -11.65 12.68 -24.69
N ALA A 510 -11.22 11.63 -23.98
CA ALA A 510 -10.98 11.73 -22.54
C ALA A 510 -9.73 12.59 -22.24
N GLY A 511 -8.70 12.52 -23.09
CA GLY A 511 -7.52 13.38 -23.02
C GLY A 511 -7.84 14.86 -23.26
N GLU A 512 -8.71 15.19 -24.22
CA GLU A 512 -9.20 16.56 -24.45
C GLU A 512 -9.91 17.15 -23.23
N GLN A 513 -10.47 16.30 -22.36
CA GLN A 513 -11.07 16.67 -21.07
C GLN A 513 -10.04 16.76 -19.92
N GLY A 514 -8.74 16.65 -20.23
CA GLY A 514 -7.64 16.73 -19.27
C GLY A 514 -7.37 15.43 -18.51
N ASP A 515 -7.83 14.27 -18.98
CA ASP A 515 -7.59 13.01 -18.28
C ASP A 515 -6.17 12.48 -18.50
N ALA A 516 -5.36 12.55 -17.44
CA ALA A 516 -3.97 12.13 -17.45
C ALA A 516 -3.79 10.63 -17.78
N HIS A 517 -4.70 9.79 -17.31
CA HIS A 517 -4.65 8.34 -17.55
C HIS A 517 -5.00 8.02 -19.01
N ALA A 518 -5.95 8.74 -19.61
CA ALA A 518 -6.31 8.58 -21.01
C ALA A 518 -5.13 8.89 -21.96
N TRP A 519 -4.40 9.99 -21.73
CA TRP A 519 -3.18 10.28 -22.48
C TRP A 519 -2.12 9.18 -22.31
N PHE A 520 -1.99 8.63 -21.09
CA PHE A 520 -1.09 7.51 -20.85
C PHE A 520 -1.50 6.27 -21.65
N LEU A 521 -2.76 5.84 -21.62
CA LEU A 521 -3.24 4.70 -22.42
C LEU A 521 -3.05 4.91 -23.92
N HIS A 522 -3.32 6.12 -24.41
CA HIS A 522 -3.04 6.47 -25.80
C HIS A 522 -1.55 6.31 -26.13
N SER A 523 -0.65 6.77 -25.25
CA SER A 523 0.79 6.59 -25.45
C SER A 523 1.20 5.11 -25.53
N ARG A 524 0.53 4.22 -24.79
CA ARG A 524 0.76 2.76 -24.84
C ARG A 524 0.22 2.13 -26.13
N LEU A 525 -0.90 2.64 -26.67
CA LEU A 525 -1.38 2.26 -27.99
C LEU A 525 -0.37 2.65 -29.08
N LEU A 526 0.15 3.88 -29.04
CA LEU A 526 1.17 4.34 -29.98
C LEU A 526 2.47 3.53 -29.87
N GLU A 527 2.87 3.11 -28.66
CA GLU A 527 4.02 2.23 -28.47
C GLU A 527 3.85 0.90 -29.20
N ARG A 528 2.66 0.29 -29.12
CA ARG A 528 2.37 -0.96 -29.84
C ARG A 528 2.36 -0.77 -31.35
N GLN A 529 1.86 0.37 -31.83
CA GLN A 529 1.91 0.71 -33.25
C GLN A 529 3.37 0.91 -33.71
N LEU A 530 4.17 1.61 -32.91
CA LEU A 530 5.59 1.83 -33.16
C LEU A 530 6.38 0.52 -33.24
N LEU A 531 6.09 -0.47 -32.39
CA LEU A 531 6.72 -1.78 -32.43
C LEU A 531 6.38 -2.61 -33.68
N ARG A 532 5.28 -2.28 -34.37
CA ARG A 532 4.83 -2.95 -35.61
C ARG A 532 5.22 -2.18 -36.87
N GLU A 533 5.46 -0.88 -36.75
CA GLU A 533 5.80 -0.01 -37.87
C GLU A 533 7.26 -0.18 -38.28
N SER A 534 7.50 -0.21 -39.59
CA SER A 534 8.84 -0.40 -40.16
C SER A 534 9.28 0.77 -41.03
N ARG A 535 8.38 1.70 -41.36
CA ARG A 535 8.69 2.91 -42.15
C ARG A 535 9.33 3.97 -41.26
N PRO A 536 10.57 4.42 -41.53
CA PRO A 536 11.30 5.33 -40.64
C PRO A 536 10.57 6.64 -40.31
N LEU A 537 9.92 7.26 -41.29
CA LEU A 537 9.15 8.51 -41.10
C LEU A 537 7.99 8.32 -40.12
N GLU A 538 7.26 7.21 -40.24
CA GLU A 538 6.14 6.90 -39.35
C GLU A 538 6.61 6.51 -37.96
N VAL A 539 7.74 5.79 -37.84
CA VAL A 539 8.37 5.50 -36.53
C VAL A 539 8.71 6.80 -35.80
N THR A 540 9.34 7.76 -36.48
CA THR A 540 9.65 9.07 -35.88
C THR A 540 8.38 9.81 -35.46
N ARG A 541 7.36 9.89 -36.34
CA ARG A 541 6.09 10.55 -36.05
C ARG A 541 5.38 9.94 -34.83
N LEU A 542 5.32 8.61 -34.76
CA LEU A 542 4.70 7.89 -33.64
C LEU A 542 5.50 8.07 -32.34
N ALA A 543 6.83 8.07 -32.42
CA ALA A 543 7.70 8.31 -31.26
C ALA A 543 7.48 9.72 -30.68
N GLU A 544 7.42 10.74 -31.55
CA GLU A 544 7.15 12.12 -31.15
C GLU A 544 5.75 12.28 -30.55
N ALA A 545 4.73 11.73 -31.21
CA ALA A 545 3.36 11.77 -30.70
C ALA A 545 3.23 11.07 -29.34
N ARG A 546 3.89 9.92 -29.15
CA ARG A 546 3.95 9.21 -27.88
C ARG A 546 4.63 10.06 -26.80
N GLU A 547 5.76 10.69 -27.11
CA GLU A 547 6.48 11.57 -26.19
C GLU A 547 5.61 12.77 -25.77
N THR A 548 4.89 13.41 -26.71
CA THR A 548 3.96 14.51 -26.41
C THR A 548 2.87 14.09 -25.45
N LEU A 549 2.23 12.94 -25.66
CA LEU A 549 1.20 12.42 -24.76
C LEU A 549 1.74 12.12 -23.36
N LEU A 550 2.96 11.58 -23.28
CA LEU A 550 3.63 11.34 -22.00
C LEU A 550 3.95 12.65 -21.26
N TYR A 551 4.35 13.71 -21.97
CA TYR A 551 4.51 15.05 -21.39
C TYR A 551 3.20 15.60 -20.83
N GLN A 552 2.10 15.52 -21.58
CA GLN A 552 0.79 15.97 -21.11
C GLN A 552 0.34 15.19 -19.86
N SER A 553 0.47 13.86 -19.92
CA SER A 553 0.10 12.97 -18.83
C SER A 553 0.91 13.20 -17.54
N GLN A 554 2.22 13.41 -17.64
CA GLN A 554 3.04 13.67 -16.45
C GLN A 554 2.81 15.08 -15.87
N GLN A 555 2.53 16.09 -16.70
CA GLN A 555 2.19 17.45 -16.25
C GLN A 555 0.87 17.44 -15.47
N ALA A 556 -0.08 16.59 -15.85
CA ALA A 556 -1.30 16.34 -15.09
C ALA A 556 -1.12 15.36 -13.90
N GLY A 557 0.12 15.02 -13.54
CA GLY A 557 0.43 14.27 -12.31
C GLY A 557 0.40 12.75 -12.42
N HIS A 558 0.30 12.16 -13.62
CA HIS A 558 0.27 10.70 -13.77
C HIS A 558 1.66 10.07 -13.51
N ALA A 559 1.80 9.36 -12.39
CA ALA A 559 3.08 8.83 -11.92
C ALA A 559 3.74 7.84 -12.91
N LEU A 560 2.97 6.93 -13.51
CA LEU A 560 3.52 5.96 -14.48
C LEU A 560 3.90 6.62 -15.81
N ALA A 561 3.22 7.68 -16.22
CA ALA A 561 3.61 8.41 -17.43
C ALA A 561 4.92 9.16 -17.23
N ARG A 562 5.12 9.74 -16.04
CA ARG A 562 6.40 10.34 -15.66
C ARG A 562 7.53 9.32 -15.73
N TYR A 563 7.30 8.11 -15.23
CA TYR A 563 8.24 6.99 -15.31
C TYR A 563 8.53 6.57 -16.76
N ASP A 564 7.51 6.32 -17.59
CA ASP A 564 7.67 5.92 -18.98
C ASP A 564 8.38 7.03 -19.79
N LEU A 565 8.06 8.30 -19.53
CA LEU A 565 8.75 9.44 -20.13
C LEU A 565 10.23 9.46 -19.73
N ALA A 566 10.55 9.32 -18.44
CA ALA A 566 11.93 9.31 -17.98
C ALA A 566 12.75 8.20 -18.64
N CYS A 567 12.18 7.00 -18.76
CA CYS A 567 12.81 5.87 -19.45
C CYS A 567 13.00 6.16 -20.95
N THR A 568 11.98 6.73 -21.60
CA THR A 568 12.01 7.10 -23.03
C THR A 568 13.10 8.13 -23.31
N LEU A 569 13.17 9.20 -22.49
CA LEU A 569 14.15 10.27 -22.66
C LEU A 569 15.58 9.80 -22.36
N ALA A 570 15.78 9.02 -21.29
CA ALA A 570 17.09 8.52 -20.91
C ALA A 570 17.69 7.52 -21.92
N LEU A 571 16.84 6.84 -22.71
CA LEU A 571 17.26 5.92 -23.76
C LEU A 571 17.23 6.54 -25.16
N SER A 572 16.91 7.83 -25.26
CA SER A 572 16.91 8.60 -26.50
C SER A 572 18.30 8.68 -27.14
N ASP A 573 18.33 8.87 -28.46
CA ASP A 573 19.56 9.15 -29.19
C ASP A 573 19.96 10.63 -29.13
N PHE A 574 19.08 11.51 -28.63
CA PHE A 574 19.33 12.95 -28.49
C PHE A 574 19.95 13.29 -27.12
N PRO A 575 21.17 13.86 -27.07
CA PRO A 575 21.88 14.12 -25.81
C PRO A 575 21.09 14.98 -24.80
N GLU A 576 20.38 16.00 -25.29
CA GLU A 576 19.57 16.90 -24.46
C GLU A 576 18.41 16.15 -23.76
N LYS A 577 17.74 15.25 -24.50
CA LYS A 577 16.69 14.39 -23.95
C LYS A 577 17.26 13.43 -22.91
N VAL A 578 18.43 12.84 -23.18
CA VAL A 578 19.10 11.95 -22.22
C VAL A 578 19.42 12.70 -20.92
N GLN A 579 19.92 13.93 -21.02
CA GLN A 579 20.20 14.77 -19.85
C GLN A 579 18.92 15.09 -19.07
N GLN A 580 17.85 15.49 -19.75
CA GLN A 580 16.54 15.74 -19.12
C GLN A 580 15.99 14.48 -18.41
N GLY A 581 16.09 13.32 -19.05
CA GLY A 581 15.66 12.05 -18.48
C GLY A 581 16.45 11.67 -17.23
N LEU A 582 17.78 11.74 -17.28
CA LEU A 582 18.68 11.29 -16.21
C LEU A 582 18.89 12.29 -15.08
N GLU A 583 18.99 13.60 -15.38
CA GLU A 583 19.32 14.62 -14.38
C GLU A 583 18.09 15.29 -13.75
N GLN A 584 16.92 15.21 -14.40
CA GLN A 584 15.71 15.88 -13.92
C GLN A 584 14.58 14.90 -13.58
N LEU A 585 14.14 14.08 -14.55
CA LEU A 585 12.95 13.23 -14.34
C LEU A 585 13.25 12.03 -13.45
N CYS A 586 14.28 11.23 -13.74
CA CYS A 586 14.65 10.07 -12.92
C CYS A 586 14.87 10.42 -11.44
N PRO A 587 15.65 11.48 -11.09
CA PRO A 587 15.85 11.91 -9.70
C PRO A 587 14.53 12.30 -9.04
N ALA A 588 13.70 13.10 -9.73
CA ALA A 588 12.44 13.56 -9.17
C ALA A 588 11.45 12.41 -8.93
N ILE A 589 11.46 11.37 -9.78
CA ILE A 589 10.66 10.16 -9.53
C ILE A 589 11.15 9.43 -8.28
N LEU A 590 12.47 9.19 -8.15
CA LEU A 590 13.05 8.51 -6.99
C LEU A 590 12.77 9.27 -5.68
N LEU A 591 12.79 10.61 -5.72
CA LEU A 591 12.52 11.46 -4.56
C LEU A 591 11.03 11.62 -4.25
N SER A 592 10.16 11.58 -5.27
CA SER A 592 8.71 11.71 -5.07
C SER A 592 8.13 10.52 -4.32
N GLY A 593 8.68 9.34 -4.57
CA GLY A 593 8.25 8.12 -3.92
C GLY A 593 6.97 7.48 -4.47
N ASN A 594 6.30 8.11 -5.44
CA ASN A 594 4.95 7.71 -5.87
C ASN A 594 4.89 6.48 -6.80
N ILE A 595 5.97 5.71 -6.90
CA ILE A 595 6.07 4.51 -7.74
C ILE A 595 6.55 3.30 -6.94
N SER A 596 6.14 2.11 -7.38
CA SER A 596 6.49 0.83 -6.73
C SER A 596 8.00 0.57 -6.71
N GLY A 597 8.42 -0.35 -5.84
CA GLY A 597 9.82 -0.77 -5.71
C GLY A 597 10.43 -1.25 -7.04
N ASP A 598 9.65 -1.95 -7.87
CA ASP A 598 10.11 -2.47 -9.16
C ASP A 598 10.44 -1.34 -10.16
N TYR A 599 9.60 -0.32 -10.25
CA TYR A 599 9.86 0.82 -11.13
C TYR A 599 11.08 1.63 -10.67
N ARG A 600 11.27 1.78 -9.35
CA ARG A 600 12.48 2.43 -8.81
C ARG A 600 13.72 1.61 -9.09
N ALA A 601 13.62 0.29 -8.95
CA ALA A 601 14.70 -0.62 -9.27
C ALA A 601 15.10 -0.50 -10.74
N TYR A 602 14.12 -0.34 -11.63
CA TYR A 602 14.39 -0.09 -13.04
C TYR A 602 15.07 1.26 -13.28
N ILE A 603 14.67 2.35 -12.61
CA ILE A 603 15.39 3.64 -12.70
C ILE A 603 16.83 3.53 -12.18
N ALA A 604 17.05 2.83 -11.07
CA ALA A 604 18.41 2.57 -10.59
C ALA A 604 19.22 1.78 -11.62
N TYR A 605 18.63 0.74 -12.21
CA TYR A 605 19.25 0.02 -13.31
C TYR A 605 19.57 0.92 -14.50
N LEU A 606 18.68 1.86 -14.85
CA LEU A 606 18.88 2.83 -15.92
C LEU A 606 20.10 3.72 -15.64
N PHE A 607 20.27 4.21 -14.40
CA PHE A 607 21.49 4.92 -14.00
C PHE A 607 22.74 4.04 -14.12
N ALA A 608 22.69 2.79 -13.69
CA ALA A 608 23.80 1.85 -13.83
C ALA A 608 24.15 1.59 -15.31
N PHE A 609 23.13 1.38 -16.14
CA PHE A 609 23.28 1.17 -17.57
C PHE A 609 23.92 2.40 -18.26
N CYS A 610 23.40 3.59 -17.99
CA CYS A 610 23.94 4.83 -18.55
C CYS A 610 25.37 5.11 -18.07
N ALA A 611 25.68 4.85 -16.80
CA ALA A 611 27.04 4.95 -16.26
C ALA A 611 28.01 3.91 -16.83
N LEU A 612 27.55 2.73 -17.23
CA LEU A 612 28.38 1.72 -17.87
C LEU A 612 28.71 2.12 -19.32
N HIS A 613 27.72 2.60 -20.04
CA HIS A 613 27.82 2.90 -21.48
C HIS A 613 28.29 4.32 -21.78
N GLY A 614 28.27 5.23 -20.81
CA GLY A 614 28.64 6.63 -21.01
C GLY A 614 27.52 7.44 -21.69
N ARG A 615 26.26 7.10 -21.42
CA ARG A 615 25.09 7.78 -21.99
C ARG A 615 24.61 8.89 -21.06
N GLY A 616 24.71 10.14 -21.51
CA GLY A 616 24.33 11.33 -20.71
C GLY A 616 25.17 11.58 -19.46
N MET A 617 26.18 10.75 -19.21
CA MET A 617 27.15 10.90 -18.11
C MET A 617 28.46 10.20 -18.45
N ALA A 618 29.54 10.58 -17.79
CA ALA A 618 30.82 9.90 -17.93
C ALA A 618 30.75 8.46 -17.40
N LYS A 619 31.53 7.56 -18.02
CA LYS A 619 31.59 6.15 -17.61
C LYS A 619 32.08 6.04 -16.17
N ASN A 620 31.29 5.40 -15.30
CA ASN A 620 31.60 5.34 -13.87
C ASN A 620 31.15 4.02 -13.23
N LEU A 621 32.08 3.07 -13.12
CA LEU A 621 31.85 1.76 -12.46
C LEU A 621 31.41 1.83 -11.00
N TRP A 622 31.75 2.90 -10.25
CA TRP A 622 31.25 3.05 -8.89
C TRP A 622 29.75 3.32 -8.90
N LEU A 623 29.26 4.18 -9.80
CA LEU A 623 27.83 4.40 -10.00
C LEU A 623 27.13 3.12 -10.50
N VAL A 624 27.78 2.32 -11.34
CA VAL A 624 27.25 1.01 -11.77
C VAL A 624 26.98 0.13 -10.55
N ASP A 625 27.99 -0.09 -9.70
CA ASP A 625 27.87 -0.93 -8.49
C ASP A 625 26.85 -0.35 -7.50
N PHE A 626 26.90 0.95 -7.24
CA PHE A 626 26.00 1.62 -6.32
C PHE A 626 24.54 1.43 -6.74
N TRP A 627 24.22 1.77 -7.98
CA TRP A 627 22.84 1.75 -8.45
C TRP A 627 22.32 0.33 -8.68
N ILE A 628 23.15 -0.60 -9.17
CA ILE A 628 22.68 -1.98 -9.36
C ILE A 628 22.39 -2.67 -8.03
N GLN A 629 23.16 -2.37 -6.98
CA GLN A 629 22.87 -2.87 -5.63
C GLN A 629 21.55 -2.31 -5.10
N ARG A 630 21.23 -1.04 -5.37
CA ARG A 630 19.93 -0.45 -5.03
C ARG A 630 18.80 -1.07 -5.83
N ALA A 631 18.99 -1.29 -7.13
CA ALA A 631 18.00 -1.96 -7.98
C ALA A 631 17.66 -3.36 -7.45
N TRP A 632 18.67 -4.12 -7.05
CA TRP A 632 18.47 -5.40 -6.39
C TRP A 632 17.76 -5.26 -5.05
N LEU A 633 18.14 -4.34 -4.17
CA LEU A 633 17.49 -4.18 -2.87
C LEU A 633 16.01 -3.75 -2.98
N TRP A 634 15.66 -2.97 -4.02
CA TRP A 634 14.30 -2.43 -4.18
C TRP A 634 13.31 -3.39 -4.85
N SER A 635 13.78 -4.31 -5.69
CA SER A 635 12.93 -5.31 -6.38
C SER A 635 13.16 -6.75 -5.93
N LEU A 636 14.31 -7.01 -5.29
CA LEU A 636 14.86 -8.34 -5.03
C LEU A 636 15.03 -9.20 -6.30
N SER A 637 15.03 -8.58 -7.48
CA SER A 637 15.16 -9.28 -8.75
C SER A 637 16.60 -9.71 -8.99
N PRO A 638 16.86 -11.02 -9.20
CA PRO A 638 18.20 -11.52 -9.45
C PRO A 638 18.78 -11.07 -10.79
N ARG A 639 17.96 -10.50 -11.70
CA ARG A 639 18.43 -9.94 -12.98
C ARG A 639 19.44 -8.81 -12.77
N TYR A 640 19.28 -8.03 -11.69
CA TYR A 640 20.21 -6.96 -11.36
C TYR A 640 21.57 -7.48 -10.87
N LEU A 641 21.58 -8.58 -10.12
CA LEU A 641 22.83 -9.24 -9.74
C LEU A 641 23.53 -9.85 -10.95
N GLN A 642 22.79 -10.47 -11.88
CA GLN A 642 23.37 -10.98 -13.13
C GLN A 642 24.05 -9.88 -13.94
N PHE A 643 23.39 -8.72 -14.08
CA PHE A 643 24.00 -7.57 -14.74
C PHE A 643 25.32 -7.14 -14.08
N ARG A 644 25.38 -7.14 -12.74
CA ARG A 644 26.62 -6.87 -12.00
C ARG A 644 27.70 -7.92 -12.30
N ASP A 645 27.34 -9.19 -12.26
CA ASP A 645 28.28 -10.30 -12.53
C ASP A 645 28.82 -10.23 -13.97
N ASP A 646 27.96 -9.88 -14.93
CA ASP A 646 28.34 -9.66 -16.35
C ASP A 646 29.27 -8.46 -16.54
N VAL A 647 29.16 -7.42 -15.70
CA VAL A 647 30.09 -6.28 -15.70
C VAL A 647 31.43 -6.69 -15.09
N VAL A 648 31.41 -7.42 -13.97
CA VAL A 648 32.60 -7.86 -13.25
C VAL A 648 33.40 -8.87 -14.08
N SER A 649 32.73 -9.80 -14.77
CA SER A 649 33.38 -10.86 -15.56
C SER A 649 34.18 -10.34 -16.77
N ARG A 650 33.93 -9.11 -17.21
CA ARG A 650 34.72 -8.41 -18.24
C ARG A 650 36.13 -8.05 -17.77
N TYR A 651 36.41 -8.19 -16.48
CA TYR A 651 37.72 -7.94 -15.89
C TYR A 651 38.42 -9.26 -15.59
N PRO A 652 39.66 -9.48 -16.09
CA PRO A 652 40.37 -10.75 -15.92
C PRO A 652 40.72 -11.04 -14.45
N LEU A 653 40.83 -10.00 -13.62
CA LEU A 653 41.07 -10.13 -12.18
C LEU A 653 40.16 -9.16 -11.42
N TYR A 654 39.46 -9.67 -10.41
CA TYR A 654 38.56 -8.89 -9.56
C TYR A 654 39.25 -7.71 -8.85
N VAL A 655 40.55 -7.83 -8.53
CA VAL A 655 41.35 -6.74 -7.92
C VAL A 655 41.44 -5.54 -8.87
N LEU A 656 41.54 -5.75 -10.18
CA LEU A 656 41.59 -4.67 -11.17
C LEU A 656 40.24 -3.93 -11.25
N TYR A 657 39.14 -4.68 -11.17
CA TYR A 657 37.80 -4.11 -11.05
C TYR A 657 37.68 -3.21 -9.81
N ARG A 658 38.02 -3.73 -8.62
CA ARG A 658 37.99 -2.95 -7.37
C ARG A 658 38.85 -1.70 -7.40
N ARG A 659 40.07 -1.76 -7.95
CA ARG A 659 40.94 -0.57 -8.10
C ARG A 659 40.27 0.49 -8.97
N ARG A 660 39.60 0.09 -10.06
CA ARG A 660 38.91 1.00 -10.97
C ARG A 660 37.66 1.60 -10.37
N VAL A 661 36.87 0.82 -9.60
CA VAL A 661 35.73 1.30 -8.82
C VAL A 661 36.17 2.36 -7.80
N LYS A 662 37.24 2.10 -7.02
CA LYS A 662 37.79 3.08 -6.06
C LYS A 662 38.22 4.38 -6.75
N LYS A 663 38.88 4.28 -7.92
CA LYS A 663 39.27 5.46 -8.70
C LYS A 663 38.04 6.26 -9.17
N HIS A 664 37.01 5.58 -9.68
CA HIS A 664 35.80 6.22 -10.19
C HIS A 664 34.91 6.84 -9.11
N GLN A 665 35.04 6.42 -7.85
CA GLN A 665 34.34 7.05 -6.72
C GLN A 665 34.70 8.53 -6.57
N LEU A 666 35.94 8.91 -6.91
CA LEU A 666 36.41 10.30 -6.85
C LEU A 666 35.82 11.17 -7.98
N SER A 667 35.38 10.55 -9.07
CA SER A 667 34.87 11.22 -10.28
C SER A 667 33.36 11.06 -10.44
N VAL A 668 32.61 10.92 -9.35
CA VAL A 668 31.14 10.93 -9.38
C VAL A 668 30.65 12.36 -9.66
N PRO A 669 29.75 12.58 -10.64
CA PRO A 669 29.18 13.91 -10.91
C PRO A 669 28.45 14.50 -9.69
N GLU A 670 28.54 15.82 -9.50
CA GLU A 670 27.95 16.49 -8.32
C GLU A 670 26.43 16.34 -8.23
N TRP A 671 25.72 16.31 -9.36
CA TRP A 671 24.28 16.08 -9.36
C TRP A 671 23.91 14.67 -8.86
N GLN A 672 24.72 13.65 -9.18
CA GLN A 672 24.56 12.29 -8.64
C GLN A 672 24.86 12.25 -7.14
N LYS A 673 25.92 12.94 -6.67
CA LYS A 673 26.22 13.04 -5.23
C LYS A 673 25.05 13.70 -4.46
N ARG A 674 24.48 14.79 -5.00
CA ARG A 674 23.32 15.47 -4.41
C ARG A 674 22.12 14.54 -4.32
N LEU A 675 21.77 13.83 -5.41
CA LEU A 675 20.68 12.86 -5.42
C LEU A 675 20.88 11.75 -4.37
N ILE A 676 22.09 11.16 -4.32
CA ILE A 676 22.43 10.09 -3.37
C ILE A 676 22.23 10.58 -1.92
N ARG A 677 22.65 11.80 -1.60
CA ARG A 677 22.46 12.42 -0.28
C ARG A 677 20.99 12.73 0.02
N GLN A 678 20.24 13.24 -0.96
CA GLN A 678 18.79 13.51 -0.81
C GLN A 678 17.99 12.23 -0.57
N LEU A 679 18.45 11.10 -1.10
CA LEU A 679 17.92 9.77 -0.82
C LEU A 679 18.37 9.20 0.53
N GLY A 680 19.18 9.93 1.31
CA GLY A 680 19.66 9.52 2.62
C GLY A 680 20.83 8.53 2.60
N PHE A 681 21.55 8.41 1.50
CA PHE A 681 22.73 7.55 1.39
C PHE A 681 24.03 8.35 1.47
N ASP A 682 25.05 7.75 2.08
CA ASP A 682 26.39 8.32 2.05
C ASP A 682 27.12 7.90 0.76
N THR A 683 27.89 8.83 0.21
CA THR A 683 28.85 8.59 -0.88
C THR A 683 30.14 7.93 -0.39
N GLY A 684 30.37 7.92 0.94
CA GLY A 684 31.43 7.19 1.61
C GLY A 684 31.02 5.75 1.92
N CYS A 685 31.75 4.78 1.36
CA CYS A 685 31.67 3.35 1.67
C CYS A 685 30.37 2.62 1.29
N VAL A 686 30.33 2.11 0.04
CA VAL A 686 29.68 0.81 -0.20
C VAL A 686 30.66 -0.26 0.28
N GLU A 687 30.38 -0.92 1.40
CA GLU A 687 31.02 -2.21 1.67
C GLU A 687 30.62 -3.17 0.55
N VAL A 688 31.57 -3.41 -0.34
CA VAL A 688 31.44 -4.42 -1.39
C VAL A 688 31.43 -5.78 -0.68
N LEU A 689 30.24 -6.24 -0.31
CA LEU A 689 30.02 -7.58 0.23
C LEU A 689 30.67 -8.60 -0.73
N ALA A 690 31.54 -9.42 -0.14
CA ALA A 690 32.31 -10.47 -0.80
C ALA A 690 31.42 -11.60 -1.29
#